data_AF-R7CAM5-F1
#
_entry.id   AF-R7CAM5-F1
#
_cell.length_a   1.000
_cell.length_b   1.000
_cell.length_c   1.000
_cell.angle_alpha   90.00
_cell.angle_beta   90.00
_cell.angle_gamma   90.00
#
_symmetry.space_group_name_H-M   'P 1'
#
loop_
_entity.id
_entity.type
_entity.pdbx_description
1 polymer ?
#
loop_
_entity_poly.entity_id
_entity_poly.type
_entity_poly.pdbx_seq_one_letter_code
_entity_poly.pdbx_strand_id
1 'polypeptide(L)'
;MTAKKKRLLFMVLGVCLCVLLAVVIGDFAILENRKENVEKLNQFTGIWTDKDKHFSMEVRRVTADAIFFSLDENRNRLFAGRAIGDETYEFTYNSTGNEYLMAIRPGMNKKMTIQLLDKKIKVNFPGGDNNRQRPSQFNGCLANKTSLAEQKAYSLSSYLGTKNKPAEELERYCSFDRLEDGMIWRVHTLLDQSVEYYTTSQFGINMNSTLAECKQTLGELTSEETLNWNGISRRFENDNYISTIITNEFGVIVEMDCQLKNLPNAKREGEFFVKGNTAYRFAGNYTGKKKIVLPKGCSRIASHAFDAGEYGYSLSQKRKNTRSITIPKDVFVEENAFANCGSLKIEIGSGTKRITKGAYANIVSKKSISKKPQWVEVTLPSSLEAVEENAFAMLKPTESLTAYWEIYNFDETEIPVKIDFHHVLNSPHFTYLGDNAFGGIMLKSLPSCLTYLGKNYTLSSGIEEDNYIESEKLILPSSLKKISSNSIFLFEYTYKVYLPKQLEIIEDNAFIAGDVEQYKISPKASNFIQEKSMGKWIRSKDGSILYATDYVKYYEIPEKSRQKADAKGGLLNKYYKRKKSDVTVNVPEGIKEIREMANLDSYYKVFLPKTLQKVNVRGIFSSYGSQRVFLGNHVPEFTGTIDINEVEKFQIRVKRGLKQKMYEALKGHLIMPEESRDLRKYITTF
;
A
#
# COMPACT_ATOMS: atom_id res chain seq x y z
N MET A 1 20.63 -46.12 -66.93
CA MET A 1 20.49 -44.67 -67.24
C MET A 1 21.47 -44.32 -68.37
N THR A 2 21.00 -43.78 -69.50
CA THR A 2 21.86 -43.45 -70.67
C THR A 2 22.83 -42.30 -70.35
N ALA A 3 23.99 -42.24 -71.01
CA ALA A 3 25.02 -41.21 -70.77
C ALA A 3 24.48 -39.76 -70.87
N LYS A 4 23.50 -39.53 -71.76
CA LYS A 4 22.78 -38.24 -71.85
C LYS A 4 21.99 -37.90 -70.59
N LYS A 5 21.30 -38.87 -69.97
CA LYS A 5 20.53 -38.65 -68.73
C LYS A 5 21.44 -38.36 -67.53
N LYS A 6 22.63 -38.98 -67.46
CA LYS A 6 23.65 -38.64 -66.45
C LYS A 6 24.14 -37.20 -66.60
N ARG A 7 24.48 -36.76 -67.82
CA ARG A 7 24.91 -35.37 -68.08
C ARG A 7 23.83 -34.35 -67.73
N LEU A 8 22.57 -34.63 -68.06
CA LEU A 8 21.45 -33.74 -67.72
C LEU A 8 21.26 -33.65 -66.19
N LEU A 9 21.32 -34.77 -65.47
CA LEU A 9 21.22 -34.78 -64.01
C LEU A 9 22.37 -34.00 -63.33
N PHE A 10 23.61 -34.17 -63.79
CA PHE A 10 24.76 -33.42 -63.28
C PHE A 10 24.66 -31.92 -63.59
N MET A 11 24.12 -31.55 -64.75
CA MET A 11 23.88 -30.16 -65.11
C MET A 11 22.81 -29.52 -64.23
N VAL A 12 21.69 -30.22 -63.98
CA VAL A 12 20.63 -29.74 -63.07
C VAL A 12 21.13 -29.63 -61.63
N LEU A 13 21.88 -30.62 -61.13
CA LEU A 13 22.50 -30.55 -59.80
C LEU A 13 23.51 -29.41 -59.69
N GLY A 14 24.30 -29.17 -60.74
CA GLY A 14 25.23 -28.04 -60.81
C GLY A 14 24.52 -26.68 -60.75
N VAL A 15 23.42 -26.52 -61.50
CA VAL A 15 22.61 -25.30 -61.46
C VAL A 15 21.94 -25.12 -60.10
N CYS A 16 21.37 -26.16 -59.51
CA CYS A 16 20.80 -26.10 -58.15
C CYS A 16 21.85 -25.72 -57.09
N LEU A 17 23.08 -26.25 -57.21
CA LEU A 17 24.19 -25.92 -56.32
C LEU A 17 24.63 -24.45 -56.50
N CYS A 18 24.70 -23.95 -57.72
CA CYS A 18 25.01 -22.55 -57.99
C CYS A 18 23.94 -21.58 -57.47
N VAL A 19 22.65 -21.94 -57.58
CA VAL A 19 21.55 -21.14 -57.01
C VAL A 19 21.63 -21.13 -55.48
N LEU A 20 21.87 -22.28 -54.84
CA LEU A 20 22.08 -22.36 -53.39
C LEU A 20 23.27 -21.53 -52.93
N LEU A 21 24.41 -21.60 -53.64
CA LEU A 21 25.59 -20.79 -53.33
C LEU A 21 25.32 -19.29 -53.50
N ALA A 22 24.60 -18.87 -54.54
CA ALA A 22 24.23 -17.47 -54.75
C ALA A 22 23.30 -16.94 -53.65
N VAL A 23 22.34 -17.76 -53.19
CA VAL A 23 21.47 -17.42 -52.04
C VAL A 23 22.30 -17.27 -50.76
N VAL A 24 23.20 -18.21 -50.48
CA VAL A 24 24.07 -18.16 -49.30
C VAL A 24 25.00 -16.93 -49.33
N ILE A 25 25.64 -16.64 -50.48
CA ILE A 25 26.51 -15.47 -50.63
C ILE A 25 25.70 -14.17 -50.48
N GLY A 26 24.50 -14.11 -51.06
CA GLY A 26 23.58 -12.98 -50.90
C GLY A 26 23.19 -12.75 -49.43
N ASP A 27 22.83 -13.82 -48.72
CA ASP A 27 22.49 -13.76 -47.29
C ASP A 27 23.68 -13.29 -46.43
N PHE A 28 24.89 -13.77 -46.73
CA PHE A 28 26.12 -13.32 -46.07
C PHE A 28 26.39 -11.83 -46.30
N ALA A 29 26.28 -11.35 -47.55
CA ALA A 29 26.47 -9.94 -47.88
C ALA A 29 25.42 -9.03 -47.20
N ILE A 30 24.16 -9.48 -47.11
CA ILE A 30 23.09 -8.77 -46.39
C ILE A 30 23.40 -8.73 -44.88
N LEU A 31 23.90 -9.81 -44.30
CA LEU A 31 24.29 -9.89 -42.89
C LEU A 31 25.46 -8.97 -42.56
N GLU A 32 26.48 -8.92 -43.41
CA GLU A 32 27.66 -8.07 -43.24
C GLU A 32 27.30 -6.59 -43.35
N ASN A 33 26.51 -6.22 -44.36
CA ASN A 33 26.00 -4.84 -44.51
C ASN A 33 25.11 -4.43 -43.33
N ARG A 34 24.26 -5.33 -42.81
CA ARG A 34 23.49 -5.06 -41.59
C ARG A 34 24.37 -4.84 -40.36
N LYS A 35 25.44 -5.61 -40.19
CA LYS A 35 26.40 -5.44 -39.08
C LYS A 35 27.12 -4.10 -39.17
N GLU A 36 27.65 -3.77 -40.35
CA GLU A 36 28.35 -2.50 -40.60
C GLU A 36 27.42 -1.30 -40.34
N ASN A 37 26.17 -1.38 -40.77
CA ASN A 37 25.17 -0.35 -40.51
C ASN A 37 24.83 -0.23 -39.00
N VAL A 38 24.70 -1.34 -38.28
CA VAL A 38 24.47 -1.32 -36.83
C VAL A 38 25.66 -0.68 -36.08
N GLU A 39 26.90 -1.02 -36.46
CA GLU A 39 28.09 -0.39 -35.88
C GLU A 39 28.15 1.10 -36.18
N LYS A 40 27.85 1.50 -37.42
CA LYS A 40 27.75 2.90 -37.83
C LYS A 40 26.71 3.67 -37.02
N LEU A 41 25.54 3.10 -36.74
CA LEU A 41 24.49 3.78 -35.97
C LEU A 41 24.80 3.82 -34.47
N ASN A 42 25.43 2.77 -33.93
CA ASN A 42 25.82 2.71 -32.52
C ASN A 42 26.81 3.82 -32.12
N GLN A 43 27.59 4.35 -33.06
CA GLN A 43 28.48 5.48 -32.80
C GLN A 43 27.74 6.76 -32.36
N PHE A 44 26.43 6.85 -32.58
CA PHE A 44 25.63 8.02 -32.20
C PHE A 44 25.08 7.96 -30.77
N THR A 45 25.21 6.83 -30.07
CA THR A 45 24.81 6.72 -28.65
C THR A 45 25.71 7.58 -27.77
N GLY A 46 25.14 8.49 -26.98
CA GLY A 46 25.86 9.45 -26.14
C GLY A 46 25.06 10.72 -25.85
N ILE A 47 25.63 11.61 -25.04
CA ILE A 47 25.07 12.95 -24.82
C ILE A 47 25.71 13.89 -25.84
N TRP A 48 24.89 14.54 -26.63
CA TRP A 48 25.31 15.45 -27.69
C TRP A 48 24.93 16.88 -27.35
N THR A 49 25.92 17.77 -27.36
CA THR A 49 25.72 19.20 -27.09
C THR A 49 26.17 20.07 -28.25
N ASP A 50 25.56 21.25 -28.36
CA ASP A 50 26.07 22.31 -29.23
C ASP A 50 27.36 22.90 -28.64
N LYS A 51 28.02 23.77 -29.40
CA LYS A 51 29.32 24.35 -29.00
C LYS A 51 29.25 25.09 -27.66
N ASP A 52 28.12 25.74 -27.41
CA ASP A 52 27.93 26.62 -26.27
C ASP A 52 27.12 25.96 -25.14
N LYS A 53 26.78 24.66 -25.28
CA LYS A 53 25.98 23.87 -24.33
C LYS A 53 24.60 24.46 -24.00
N HIS A 54 24.02 25.22 -24.92
CA HIS A 54 22.65 25.72 -24.81
C HIS A 54 21.61 24.64 -25.09
N PHE A 55 21.95 23.62 -25.88
CA PHE A 55 21.08 22.51 -26.23
C PHE A 55 21.82 21.19 -26.04
N SER A 56 21.15 20.26 -25.37
CA SER A 56 21.65 18.91 -25.10
C SER A 56 20.62 17.88 -25.56
N MET A 57 21.10 16.82 -26.18
CA MET A 57 20.31 15.68 -26.56
C MET A 57 21.03 14.40 -26.16
N GLU A 58 20.41 13.64 -25.26
CA GLU A 58 20.88 12.31 -24.88
C GLU A 58 20.32 11.31 -25.89
N VAL A 59 21.18 10.70 -26.71
CA VAL A 59 20.81 9.62 -27.63
C VAL A 59 21.10 8.29 -26.96
N ARG A 60 20.06 7.52 -26.65
CA ARG A 60 20.17 6.21 -25.98
C ARG A 60 20.41 5.07 -26.95
N ARG A 61 19.79 5.14 -28.14
CA ARG A 61 19.91 4.11 -29.15
C ARG A 61 19.50 4.62 -30.52
N VAL A 62 20.18 4.14 -31.55
CA VAL A 62 19.81 4.37 -32.95
C VAL A 62 19.72 3.03 -33.66
N THR A 63 18.67 2.86 -34.46
CA THR A 63 18.43 1.69 -35.32
C THR A 63 18.03 2.21 -36.70
N ALA A 64 18.05 1.36 -37.73
CA ALA A 64 17.61 1.77 -39.07
C ALA A 64 16.17 2.31 -39.11
N ASP A 65 15.32 1.90 -38.15
CA ASP A 65 13.89 2.27 -38.12
C ASP A 65 13.58 3.39 -37.12
N ALA A 66 14.42 3.59 -36.10
CA ALA A 66 14.11 4.48 -34.99
C ALA A 66 15.33 5.03 -34.24
N ILE A 67 15.16 6.23 -33.67
CA ILE A 67 16.08 6.86 -32.72
C ILE A 67 15.38 7.06 -31.38
N PHE A 68 16.05 6.69 -30.28
CA PHE A 68 15.57 6.88 -28.91
C PHE A 68 16.42 7.93 -28.22
N PHE A 69 15.79 9.01 -27.74
CA PHE A 69 16.51 10.18 -27.24
C PHE A 69 15.77 10.93 -26.13
N SER A 70 16.48 11.72 -25.32
CA SER A 70 15.93 12.70 -24.37
C SER A 70 16.43 14.11 -24.73
N LEU A 71 15.61 15.12 -24.47
CA LEU A 71 15.93 16.54 -24.70
C LEU A 71 16.09 17.35 -23.41
N ASP A 72 15.96 16.72 -22.24
CA ASP A 72 16.03 17.37 -20.94
C ASP A 72 16.84 16.53 -19.96
N GLU A 73 18.00 17.04 -19.55
CA GLU A 73 18.91 16.42 -18.59
C GLU A 73 18.28 16.28 -17.18
N ASN A 74 17.24 17.06 -16.86
CA ASN A 74 16.63 17.09 -15.52
C ASN A 74 15.28 16.35 -15.42
N ARG A 75 14.66 15.97 -16.54
CA ARG A 75 13.30 15.37 -16.56
C ARG A 75 13.22 13.95 -17.12
N ASN A 76 14.33 13.36 -17.60
CA ASN A 76 14.44 11.95 -17.99
C ASN A 76 13.31 11.42 -18.89
N ARG A 77 12.74 12.26 -19.75
CA ARG A 77 11.69 11.82 -20.68
C ARG A 77 12.33 11.29 -21.95
N LEU A 78 12.21 9.99 -22.15
CA LEU A 78 12.64 9.31 -23.36
C LEU A 78 11.57 9.45 -24.46
N PHE A 79 12.03 9.78 -25.66
CA PHE A 79 11.25 9.90 -26.89
C PHE A 79 11.71 8.86 -27.92
N ALA A 80 10.83 8.54 -28.87
CA ALA A 80 11.20 7.76 -30.06
C ALA A 80 10.86 8.53 -31.35
N GLY A 81 11.84 8.69 -32.23
CA GLY A 81 11.68 9.22 -33.58
C GLY A 81 11.74 8.10 -34.62
N ARG A 82 10.97 8.22 -35.71
CA ARG A 82 10.90 7.23 -36.80
C ARG A 82 11.79 7.62 -37.96
N ALA A 83 12.47 6.67 -38.57
CA ALA A 83 13.28 6.92 -39.76
C ALA A 83 12.40 7.36 -40.95
N ILE A 84 12.87 8.34 -41.72
CA ILE A 84 12.21 8.86 -42.93
C ILE A 84 13.10 8.80 -44.18
N GLY A 85 14.28 8.18 -44.09
CA GLY A 85 15.29 8.08 -45.17
C GLY A 85 16.53 8.93 -44.89
N ASP A 86 17.63 8.66 -45.61
CA ASP A 86 18.90 9.41 -45.54
C ASP A 86 19.41 9.67 -44.11
N GLU A 87 19.36 8.64 -43.26
CA GLU A 87 19.72 8.69 -41.83
C GLU A 87 19.04 9.84 -41.07
N THR A 88 17.86 10.22 -41.54
CA THR A 88 17.01 11.25 -40.95
C THR A 88 15.84 10.60 -40.24
N TYR A 89 15.55 11.12 -39.06
CA TYR A 89 14.50 10.66 -38.17
C TYR A 89 13.56 11.81 -37.88
N GLU A 90 12.29 11.47 -37.70
CA GLU A 90 11.22 12.41 -37.46
C GLU A 90 10.49 12.06 -36.16
N PHE A 91 10.21 13.09 -35.38
CA PHE A 91 9.37 12.99 -34.20
C PHE A 91 8.32 14.11 -34.25
N THR A 92 7.04 13.72 -34.24
CA THR A 92 5.94 14.68 -34.25
C THR A 92 5.39 14.87 -32.84
N TYR A 93 5.09 16.13 -32.50
CA TYR A 93 4.69 16.51 -31.15
C TYR A 93 3.69 17.67 -31.14
N ASN A 94 2.99 17.80 -30.04
CA ASN A 94 2.23 18.96 -29.62
C ASN A 94 2.96 19.66 -28.46
N SER A 95 2.78 20.96 -28.36
CA SER A 95 3.18 21.73 -27.18
C SER A 95 1.93 21.99 -26.35
N THR A 96 1.94 21.58 -25.08
CA THR A 96 0.80 21.82 -24.16
C THR A 96 1.31 22.29 -22.81
N GLY A 97 0.64 23.27 -22.21
CA GLY A 97 1.03 23.81 -20.90
C GLY A 97 0.69 25.29 -20.75
N ASN A 98 0.98 25.85 -19.58
CA ASN A 98 0.90 27.30 -19.34
C ASN A 98 2.28 27.94 -19.57
N GLU A 99 2.36 29.27 -19.46
CA GLU A 99 3.61 30.03 -19.68
C GLU A 99 4.78 29.67 -18.75
N TYR A 100 4.55 28.88 -17.71
CA TYR A 100 5.54 28.45 -16.72
C TYR A 100 5.93 26.96 -16.84
N LEU A 101 5.06 26.12 -17.41
CA LEU A 101 5.20 24.66 -17.48
C LEU A 101 4.68 24.13 -18.83
N MET A 102 5.47 24.34 -19.88
CA MET A 102 5.25 23.74 -21.19
C MET A 102 5.82 22.31 -21.25
N ALA A 103 5.05 21.38 -21.82
CA ALA A 103 5.43 20.00 -22.03
C ALA A 103 5.26 19.60 -23.49
N ILE A 104 6.26 18.90 -24.02
CA ILE A 104 6.18 18.18 -25.29
C ILE A 104 5.33 16.93 -25.06
N ARG A 105 4.31 16.74 -25.88
CA ARG A 105 3.49 15.53 -25.95
C ARG A 105 3.46 15.05 -27.40
N PRO A 106 3.21 13.77 -27.70
CA PRO A 106 3.04 13.36 -29.08
C PRO A 106 1.81 14.02 -29.67
N GLY A 107 1.88 14.23 -30.96
CA GLY A 107 0.82 14.84 -31.72
C GLY A 107 1.31 15.19 -33.11
N MET A 108 0.49 15.92 -33.83
CA MET A 108 0.67 16.15 -35.27
C MET A 108 1.00 17.61 -35.58
N ASN A 109 1.05 18.49 -34.56
CA ASN A 109 1.10 19.93 -34.78
C ASN A 109 2.49 20.43 -35.16
N LYS A 110 3.53 19.84 -34.58
CA LYS A 110 4.92 20.20 -34.80
C LYS A 110 5.74 18.98 -35.13
N LYS A 111 6.84 19.21 -35.85
CA LYS A 111 7.74 18.18 -36.34
C LYS A 111 9.16 18.56 -35.98
N MET A 112 9.83 17.65 -35.29
CA MET A 112 11.28 17.69 -35.06
C MET A 112 11.94 16.74 -36.06
N THR A 113 13.06 17.16 -36.64
CA THR A 113 13.90 16.28 -37.47
C THR A 113 15.29 16.16 -36.89
N ILE A 114 15.81 14.93 -36.88
CA ILE A 114 17.16 14.59 -36.44
C ILE A 114 17.85 13.92 -37.61
N GLN A 115 18.90 14.53 -38.14
CA GLN A 115 19.71 13.97 -39.21
C GLN A 115 21.08 13.58 -38.66
N LEU A 116 21.45 12.32 -38.84
CA LEU A 116 22.76 11.82 -38.47
C LEU A 116 23.76 12.17 -39.56
N LEU A 117 24.88 12.77 -39.18
CA LEU A 117 25.97 13.16 -40.06
C LEU A 117 27.27 12.58 -39.49
N ASP A 118 28.32 12.47 -40.32
CA ASP A 118 29.62 12.04 -39.81
C ASP A 118 30.07 12.91 -38.63
N LYS A 119 30.20 12.27 -37.45
CA LYS A 119 30.58 12.87 -36.15
C LYS A 119 29.69 14.02 -35.66
N LYS A 120 28.48 14.22 -36.20
CA LYS A 120 27.57 15.30 -35.80
C LYS A 120 26.11 14.87 -35.88
N ILE A 121 25.26 15.53 -35.10
CA ILE A 121 23.81 15.38 -35.22
C ILE A 121 23.19 16.72 -35.55
N LYS A 122 22.51 16.83 -36.70
CA LYS A 122 21.75 18.03 -37.06
C LYS A 122 20.34 17.90 -36.52
N VAL A 123 19.92 18.86 -35.71
CA VAL A 123 18.59 18.89 -35.09
C VAL A 123 17.86 20.13 -35.55
N ASN A 124 16.64 19.94 -36.03
CA ASN A 124 15.67 21.01 -36.21
C ASN A 124 14.51 20.75 -35.26
N PHE A 125 14.50 21.46 -34.15
CA PHE A 125 13.50 21.44 -33.11
C PHE A 125 12.81 22.82 -33.05
N PRO A 126 11.59 22.96 -33.56
CA PRO A 126 10.94 24.27 -33.69
C PRO A 126 10.45 24.87 -32.35
N GLY A 127 10.71 24.22 -31.20
CA GLY A 127 10.19 24.65 -29.91
C GLY A 127 8.67 24.47 -29.79
N GLY A 128 8.07 24.88 -28.67
CA GLY A 128 6.61 24.95 -28.55
C GLY A 128 6.10 26.36 -28.78
N ASP A 129 4.88 26.64 -28.31
CA ASP A 129 4.14 27.85 -28.69
C ASP A 129 4.51 29.10 -27.87
N ASN A 130 5.44 28.98 -26.92
CA ASN A 130 5.87 30.08 -26.05
C ASN A 130 7.41 30.14 -25.97
N ASN A 131 7.95 31.36 -26.07
CA ASN A 131 9.39 31.66 -26.06
C ASN A 131 10.09 31.36 -24.71
N ARG A 132 9.35 31.05 -23.63
CA ARG A 132 9.89 30.69 -22.31
C ARG A 132 10.06 29.18 -22.07
N GLN A 133 9.79 28.33 -23.06
CA GLN A 133 9.85 26.88 -22.92
C GLN A 133 11.28 26.34 -22.81
N ARG A 134 11.46 25.27 -22.04
CA ARG A 134 12.68 24.44 -22.04
C ARG A 134 12.37 23.01 -22.52
N PRO A 135 13.16 22.43 -23.44
CA PRO A 135 14.21 23.10 -24.21
C PRO A 135 13.63 24.17 -25.16
N SER A 136 14.40 25.23 -25.42
CA SER A 136 14.06 26.27 -26.39
C SER A 136 14.08 25.73 -27.81
N GLN A 137 13.53 26.48 -28.77
CA GLN A 137 13.75 26.18 -30.19
C GLN A 137 15.25 26.04 -30.50
N PHE A 138 15.60 25.08 -31.36
CA PHE A 138 16.97 24.82 -31.76
C PHE A 138 17.02 24.39 -33.21
N ASN A 139 17.87 25.03 -34.00
CA ASN A 139 18.15 24.62 -35.37
C ASN A 139 19.67 24.71 -35.58
N GLY A 140 20.34 23.56 -35.55
CA GLY A 140 21.81 23.53 -35.56
C GLY A 140 22.39 22.13 -35.49
N CYS A 141 23.72 22.07 -35.34
CA CYS A 141 24.47 20.82 -35.22
C CYS A 141 25.02 20.65 -33.81
N LEU A 142 24.78 19.47 -33.24
CA LEU A 142 25.43 18.98 -32.03
C LEU A 142 26.71 18.24 -32.45
N ALA A 143 27.84 18.67 -31.92
CA ALA A 143 29.16 18.16 -32.34
C ALA A 143 30.03 17.72 -31.16
N ASN A 144 29.64 18.08 -29.93
CA ASN A 144 30.34 17.66 -28.72
C ASN A 144 29.62 16.44 -28.17
N LYS A 145 30.33 15.30 -28.09
CA LYS A 145 29.78 14.03 -27.61
C LYS A 145 30.47 13.60 -26.31
N THR A 146 29.67 13.22 -25.31
CA THR A 146 30.14 12.47 -24.13
C THR A 146 29.44 11.11 -24.04
N SER A 147 30.08 10.16 -23.37
CA SER A 147 29.51 8.82 -23.15
C SER A 147 28.34 8.87 -22.17
N LEU A 148 27.38 7.96 -22.36
CA LEU A 148 26.38 7.68 -21.33
C LEU A 148 27.05 7.06 -20.11
N ALA A 149 26.48 7.27 -18.93
CA ALA A 149 26.92 6.58 -17.72
C ALA A 149 26.75 5.05 -17.90
N GLU A 150 27.71 4.28 -17.39
CA GLU A 150 27.59 2.83 -17.36
C GLU A 150 26.48 2.42 -16.40
N GLN A 151 25.59 1.55 -16.87
CA GLN A 151 24.43 1.07 -16.11
C GLN A 151 24.50 -0.44 -15.99
N LYS A 152 24.27 -0.95 -14.77
CA LYS A 152 24.13 -2.39 -14.54
C LYS A 152 22.91 -2.91 -15.32
N ALA A 153 23.02 -4.06 -15.98
CA ALA A 153 21.92 -4.62 -16.76
C ALA A 153 21.37 -5.89 -16.11
N TYR A 154 20.04 -6.01 -16.02
CA TYR A 154 19.35 -7.21 -15.55
C TYR A 154 18.48 -7.83 -16.66
N SER A 155 18.63 -9.14 -16.85
CA SER A 155 17.78 -9.93 -17.75
C SER A 155 16.64 -10.58 -16.95
N LEU A 156 15.43 -10.05 -17.08
CA LEU A 156 14.23 -10.50 -16.37
C LEU A 156 13.81 -11.92 -16.79
N SER A 157 14.06 -12.27 -18.06
CA SER A 157 13.84 -13.61 -18.59
C SER A 157 14.64 -14.71 -17.87
N SER A 158 15.73 -14.37 -17.18
CA SER A 158 16.51 -15.34 -16.39
C SER A 158 15.77 -15.85 -15.15
N TYR A 159 14.68 -15.19 -14.74
CA TYR A 159 13.88 -15.56 -13.58
C TYR A 159 12.65 -16.40 -13.94
N LEU A 160 12.05 -16.18 -15.12
CA LEU A 160 10.84 -16.90 -15.55
C LEU A 160 11.06 -18.41 -15.65
N GLY A 161 10.15 -19.19 -15.07
CA GLY A 161 10.25 -20.65 -15.02
C GLY A 161 11.31 -21.17 -14.06
N THR A 162 11.91 -20.30 -13.22
CA THR A 162 12.96 -20.68 -12.28
C THR A 162 12.55 -20.36 -10.84
N LYS A 163 13.32 -20.87 -9.88
CA LYS A 163 13.21 -20.53 -8.45
C LYS A 163 14.25 -19.50 -8.02
N ASN A 164 14.93 -18.87 -8.98
CA ASN A 164 15.99 -17.92 -8.70
C ASN A 164 15.42 -16.73 -7.91
N LYS A 165 16.16 -16.31 -6.89
CA LYS A 165 15.81 -15.11 -6.12
C LYS A 165 16.21 -13.88 -6.96
N PRO A 166 15.27 -12.97 -7.28
CA PRO A 166 15.59 -11.70 -7.93
C PRO A 166 16.53 -10.87 -7.06
N ALA A 167 17.34 -10.04 -7.71
CA ALA A 167 18.13 -9.03 -7.03
C ALA A 167 17.20 -8.05 -6.29
N GLU A 168 17.59 -7.63 -5.08
CA GLU A 168 16.75 -6.79 -4.22
C GLU A 168 16.45 -5.43 -4.85
N GLU A 169 17.31 -4.92 -5.73
CA GLU A 169 17.05 -3.65 -6.40
C GLU A 169 15.84 -3.77 -7.34
N LEU A 170 15.64 -4.93 -7.99
CA LEU A 170 14.53 -5.20 -8.93
C LEU A 170 13.17 -5.09 -8.26
N GLU A 171 13.09 -5.39 -6.97
CA GLU A 171 11.87 -5.36 -6.17
C GLU A 171 11.19 -3.98 -6.17
N ARG A 172 11.91 -2.90 -6.49
CA ARG A 172 11.33 -1.53 -6.51
C ARG A 172 10.46 -1.21 -7.73
N TYR A 173 10.60 -1.95 -8.83
CA TYR A 173 9.96 -1.67 -10.14
C TYR A 173 9.52 -2.92 -10.90
N CYS A 174 9.85 -4.11 -10.38
CA CYS A 174 9.39 -5.40 -10.86
C CYS A 174 8.55 -6.11 -9.81
N SER A 175 7.54 -6.84 -10.26
CA SER A 175 6.81 -7.82 -9.47
C SER A 175 7.00 -9.22 -10.04
N PHE A 176 7.09 -10.20 -9.16
CA PHE A 176 7.39 -11.60 -9.48
C PHE A 176 6.33 -12.50 -8.85
N ASP A 177 5.45 -13.06 -9.67
CA ASP A 177 4.39 -13.94 -9.18
C ASP A 177 4.92 -15.37 -9.12
N ARG A 178 4.64 -16.04 -8.01
CA ARG A 178 5.22 -17.35 -7.69
C ARG A 178 4.16 -18.44 -7.55
N LEU A 179 4.55 -19.66 -7.90
CA LEU A 179 3.82 -20.86 -7.50
C LEU A 179 4.24 -21.29 -6.09
N GLU A 180 3.50 -22.25 -5.53
CA GLU A 180 3.74 -22.76 -4.16
C GLU A 180 5.15 -23.30 -3.96
N ASP A 181 5.76 -23.82 -5.03
CA ASP A 181 7.11 -24.39 -5.00
C ASP A 181 8.23 -23.34 -5.18
N GLY A 182 7.86 -22.06 -5.26
CA GLY A 182 8.74 -20.92 -5.44
C GLY A 182 9.03 -20.52 -6.88
N MET A 183 8.56 -21.28 -7.88
CA MET A 183 8.79 -20.99 -9.30
C MET A 183 8.11 -19.68 -9.70
N ILE A 184 8.87 -18.79 -10.35
CA ILE A 184 8.35 -17.54 -10.91
C ILE A 184 7.67 -17.87 -12.24
N TRP A 185 6.38 -17.57 -12.34
CA TRP A 185 5.61 -17.83 -13.55
C TRP A 185 5.17 -16.58 -14.30
N ARG A 186 5.24 -15.41 -13.65
CA ARG A 186 4.97 -14.10 -14.24
C ARG A 186 5.97 -13.07 -13.71
N VAL A 187 6.44 -12.22 -14.61
CA VAL A 187 7.23 -11.03 -14.29
C VAL A 187 6.52 -9.82 -14.86
N HIS A 188 6.25 -8.85 -14.01
CA HIS A 188 5.66 -7.58 -14.38
C HIS A 188 6.65 -6.45 -14.06
N THR A 189 6.86 -5.50 -14.97
CA THR A 189 7.89 -4.47 -14.82
C THR A 189 7.44 -3.12 -15.35
N LEU A 190 7.63 -2.08 -14.54
CA LEU A 190 7.50 -0.68 -14.93
C LEU A 190 8.88 -0.12 -15.28
N LEU A 191 9.14 0.08 -16.57
CA LEU A 191 10.47 0.47 -17.06
C LEU A 191 10.76 1.96 -16.87
N ASP A 192 9.77 2.83 -17.00
CA ASP A 192 9.97 4.28 -16.86
C ASP A 192 10.03 4.77 -15.40
N GLN A 193 9.90 3.87 -14.44
CA GLN A 193 10.13 4.13 -13.01
C GLN A 193 11.51 3.64 -12.54
N SER A 194 12.33 3.03 -13.41
CA SER A 194 13.70 2.70 -13.05
C SER A 194 14.51 3.98 -12.88
N VAL A 195 14.83 4.31 -11.63
CA VAL A 195 15.83 5.33 -11.31
C VAL A 195 17.13 4.96 -12.02
N GLU A 196 17.85 5.97 -12.51
CA GLU A 196 18.97 5.98 -13.49
C GLU A 196 20.13 4.96 -13.31
N TYR A 197 20.08 4.04 -12.34
CA TYR A 197 21.21 3.20 -11.93
C TYR A 197 21.33 1.84 -12.65
N TYR A 198 20.28 1.33 -13.29
CA TYR A 198 20.33 0.06 -14.03
C TYR A 198 19.29 -0.02 -15.16
N THR A 199 19.58 -0.87 -16.15
CA THR A 199 18.65 -1.22 -17.23
C THR A 199 18.05 -2.60 -16.98
N THR A 200 16.81 -2.79 -17.40
CA THR A 200 16.18 -4.11 -17.40
C THR A 200 15.67 -4.46 -18.79
N SER A 201 15.73 -5.75 -19.10
CA SER A 201 15.21 -6.27 -20.35
C SER A 201 14.52 -7.60 -20.16
N GLN A 202 13.51 -7.85 -20.98
CA GLN A 202 12.82 -9.13 -21.07
C GLN A 202 13.15 -9.73 -22.44
N PHE A 203 13.94 -10.82 -22.46
CA PHE A 203 14.49 -11.39 -23.70
C PHE A 203 15.26 -10.36 -24.56
N GLY A 204 15.93 -9.39 -23.92
CA GLY A 204 16.64 -8.30 -24.60
C GLY A 204 15.76 -7.11 -25.01
N ILE A 205 14.43 -7.22 -24.93
CA ILE A 205 13.50 -6.11 -25.15
C ILE A 205 13.51 -5.17 -23.94
N ASN A 206 13.66 -3.87 -24.19
CA ASN A 206 13.73 -2.81 -23.17
C ASN A 206 13.07 -1.51 -23.69
N MET A 207 13.18 -0.41 -22.93
CA MET A 207 12.58 0.89 -23.30
C MET A 207 12.96 1.39 -24.69
N ASN A 208 14.15 1.03 -25.17
CA ASN A 208 14.75 1.47 -26.42
C ASN A 208 14.55 0.45 -27.55
N SER A 209 13.60 -0.48 -27.40
CA SER A 209 13.30 -1.49 -28.41
C SER A 209 12.21 -1.04 -29.38
N THR A 210 12.35 -1.44 -30.64
CA THR A 210 11.35 -1.14 -31.67
C THR A 210 10.22 -2.17 -31.64
N LEU A 211 9.08 -1.84 -32.26
CA LEU A 211 7.98 -2.78 -32.43
C LEU A 211 8.37 -3.99 -33.30
N ALA A 212 9.27 -3.81 -34.27
CA ALA A 212 9.76 -4.88 -35.11
C ALA A 212 10.57 -5.91 -34.28
N GLU A 213 11.45 -5.43 -33.41
CA GLU A 213 12.19 -6.28 -32.48
C GLU A 213 11.26 -7.01 -31.51
N CYS A 214 10.22 -6.34 -31.02
CA CYS A 214 9.22 -6.98 -30.17
C CYS A 214 8.53 -8.14 -30.89
N LYS A 215 8.12 -7.95 -32.15
CA LYS A 215 7.50 -9.02 -32.98
C LYS A 215 8.47 -10.18 -33.21
N GLN A 216 9.72 -9.88 -33.53
CA GLN A 216 10.73 -10.90 -33.79
C GLN A 216 11.03 -11.75 -32.54
N THR A 217 11.10 -11.11 -31.37
CA THR A 217 11.55 -11.77 -30.14
C THR A 217 10.40 -12.36 -29.32
N LEU A 218 9.26 -11.66 -29.21
CA LEU A 218 8.17 -12.04 -28.32
C LEU A 218 7.12 -12.94 -29.01
N GLY A 219 7.12 -13.00 -30.34
CA GLY A 219 6.24 -13.87 -31.12
C GLY A 219 5.13 -13.13 -31.87
N GLU A 220 4.03 -13.83 -32.14
CA GLU A 220 2.91 -13.31 -32.91
C GLU A 220 2.14 -12.24 -32.13
N LEU A 221 1.83 -11.11 -32.78
CA LEU A 221 0.97 -10.07 -32.19
C LEU A 221 -0.50 -10.53 -32.22
N THR A 222 -1.06 -10.83 -31.05
CA THR A 222 -2.42 -11.39 -30.93
C THR A 222 -3.47 -10.34 -30.57
N SER A 223 -3.09 -9.21 -29.97
CA SER A 223 -4.01 -8.10 -29.69
C SER A 223 -3.29 -6.77 -29.54
N GLU A 224 -3.98 -5.68 -29.88
CA GLU A 224 -3.56 -4.30 -29.69
C GLU A 224 -4.73 -3.45 -29.18
N GLU A 225 -4.50 -2.61 -28.18
CA GLU A 225 -5.51 -1.72 -27.59
C GLU A 225 -4.91 -0.35 -27.25
N THR A 226 -5.63 0.73 -27.55
CA THR A 226 -5.31 2.08 -27.09
C THR A 226 -5.87 2.31 -25.68
N LEU A 227 -4.99 2.69 -24.76
CA LEU A 227 -5.33 2.99 -23.37
C LEU A 227 -5.92 4.40 -23.23
N ASN A 228 -6.63 4.64 -22.13
CA ASN A 228 -7.28 5.93 -21.83
C ASN A 228 -6.33 7.14 -21.76
N TRP A 229 -5.03 6.92 -21.53
CA TRP A 229 -4.00 7.95 -21.51
C TRP A 229 -3.20 8.04 -22.83
N ASN A 230 -3.73 7.47 -23.93
CA ASN A 230 -3.10 7.40 -25.26
C ASN A 230 -1.86 6.50 -25.37
N GLY A 231 -1.58 5.68 -24.34
CA GLY A 231 -0.64 4.56 -24.46
C GLY A 231 -1.19 3.45 -25.36
N ILE A 232 -0.32 2.57 -25.85
CA ILE A 232 -0.74 1.41 -26.66
C ILE A 232 -0.27 0.14 -25.98
N SER A 233 -1.22 -0.73 -25.63
CA SER A 233 -0.96 -2.08 -25.13
C SER A 233 -0.93 -3.07 -26.28
N ARG A 234 0.08 -3.92 -26.33
CA ARG A 234 0.25 -4.96 -27.36
C ARG A 234 0.57 -6.29 -26.70
N ARG A 235 -0.13 -7.34 -27.12
CA ARG A 235 0.06 -8.70 -26.63
C ARG A 235 0.71 -9.57 -27.70
N PHE A 236 1.76 -10.26 -27.31
CA PHE A 236 2.53 -11.17 -28.12
C PHE A 236 2.48 -12.57 -27.52
N GLU A 237 2.40 -13.57 -28.38
CA GLU A 237 2.39 -14.97 -27.95
C GLU A 237 3.40 -15.79 -28.77
N ASN A 238 4.16 -16.63 -28.07
CA ASN A 238 4.97 -17.67 -28.68
C ASN A 238 4.65 -19.03 -28.04
N ASP A 239 5.47 -20.06 -28.27
CA ASP A 239 5.20 -21.40 -27.75
C ASP A 239 5.26 -21.49 -26.22
N ASN A 240 6.09 -20.64 -25.59
CA ASN A 240 6.43 -20.74 -24.17
C ASN A 240 5.81 -19.61 -23.34
N TYR A 241 5.60 -18.44 -23.93
CA TYR A 241 5.30 -17.21 -23.21
C TYR A 241 4.16 -16.42 -23.86
N ILE A 242 3.51 -15.64 -23.00
CA ILE A 242 2.59 -14.57 -23.38
C ILE A 242 3.19 -13.29 -22.81
N SER A 243 3.45 -12.32 -23.67
CA SER A 243 4.07 -11.05 -23.28
C SER A 243 3.16 -9.88 -23.65
N THR A 244 2.93 -8.97 -22.72
CA THR A 244 2.26 -7.70 -23.00
C THR A 244 3.28 -6.58 -22.85
N ILE A 245 3.37 -5.69 -23.83
CA ILE A 245 4.14 -4.45 -23.73
C ILE A 245 3.18 -3.27 -23.77
N ILE A 246 3.50 -2.20 -23.04
CA ILE A 246 2.80 -0.94 -23.15
C ILE A 246 3.79 0.13 -23.58
N THR A 247 3.51 0.77 -24.70
CA THR A 247 4.25 1.96 -25.12
C THR A 247 3.55 3.21 -24.61
N ASN A 248 4.34 4.17 -24.13
CA ASN A 248 3.81 5.49 -23.88
C ASN A 248 3.40 6.21 -25.16
N GLU A 249 2.85 7.39 -24.96
CA GLU A 249 2.38 8.24 -26.04
C GLU A 249 3.52 8.53 -27.06
N PHE A 250 4.80 8.52 -26.64
CA PHE A 250 5.99 8.74 -27.49
C PHE A 250 6.51 7.49 -28.20
N GLY A 251 5.86 6.34 -28.06
CA GLY A 251 6.30 5.07 -28.65
C GLY A 251 7.40 4.34 -27.87
N VAL A 252 7.79 4.83 -26.69
CA VAL A 252 8.77 4.20 -25.80
C VAL A 252 8.08 3.12 -24.97
N ILE A 253 8.69 1.94 -24.82
CA ILE A 253 8.15 0.88 -23.96
C ILE A 253 8.30 1.29 -22.50
N VAL A 254 7.19 1.37 -21.77
CA VAL A 254 7.18 1.83 -20.36
C VAL A 254 6.71 0.76 -19.38
N GLU A 255 6.10 -0.31 -19.86
CA GLU A 255 5.65 -1.44 -19.04
C GLU A 255 5.78 -2.72 -19.84
N MET A 256 6.18 -3.79 -19.16
CA MET A 256 6.26 -5.14 -19.70
C MET A 256 5.68 -6.14 -18.71
N ASP A 257 4.85 -7.04 -19.20
CA ASP A 257 4.31 -8.17 -18.47
C ASP A 257 4.63 -9.44 -19.25
N CYS A 258 5.29 -10.41 -18.64
CA CYS A 258 5.63 -11.67 -19.30
C CYS A 258 5.25 -12.83 -18.40
N GLN A 259 4.51 -13.78 -18.94
CA GLN A 259 4.03 -14.96 -18.21
C GLN A 259 4.29 -16.24 -18.99
N LEU A 260 4.48 -17.34 -18.25
CA LEU A 260 4.43 -18.67 -18.84
C LEU A 260 3.07 -18.90 -19.50
N LYS A 261 3.08 -19.49 -20.70
CA LYS A 261 1.86 -19.81 -21.44
C LYS A 261 1.04 -20.88 -20.72
N ASN A 262 1.73 -21.89 -20.19
CA ASN A 262 1.18 -23.05 -19.49
C ASN A 262 1.79 -23.19 -18.10
N LEU A 263 1.00 -23.67 -17.14
CA LEU A 263 1.47 -24.03 -15.79
C LEU A 263 1.29 -25.53 -15.54
N PRO A 264 2.13 -26.14 -14.69
CA PRO A 264 2.01 -27.54 -14.34
C PRO A 264 0.61 -27.88 -13.80
N ASN A 265 -0.03 -28.88 -14.41
CA ASN A 265 -1.35 -29.39 -14.02
C ASN A 265 -2.47 -28.33 -14.02
N ALA A 266 -2.35 -27.25 -14.77
CA ALA A 266 -3.39 -26.23 -14.91
C ALA A 266 -3.66 -25.91 -16.38
N LYS A 267 -4.93 -25.67 -16.71
CA LYS A 267 -5.38 -25.23 -18.04
C LYS A 267 -5.69 -23.75 -18.02
N ARG A 268 -5.48 -23.06 -19.14
CA ARG A 268 -5.85 -21.65 -19.28
C ARG A 268 -7.30 -21.54 -19.75
N GLU A 269 -8.13 -20.81 -19.01
CA GLU A 269 -9.52 -20.49 -19.35
C GLU A 269 -9.75 -18.99 -19.17
N GLY A 270 -9.86 -18.26 -20.28
CA GLY A 270 -9.95 -16.80 -20.27
C GLY A 270 -8.75 -16.17 -19.57
N GLU A 271 -9.02 -15.38 -18.54
CA GLU A 271 -8.00 -14.68 -17.74
C GLU A 271 -7.43 -15.52 -16.59
N PHE A 272 -7.74 -16.81 -16.51
CA PHE A 272 -7.32 -17.66 -15.40
C PHE A 272 -6.56 -18.90 -15.86
N PHE A 273 -5.62 -19.34 -15.03
CA PHE A 273 -5.24 -20.75 -14.94
C PHE A 273 -6.20 -21.46 -13.98
N VAL A 274 -6.64 -22.66 -14.36
CA VAL A 274 -7.68 -23.43 -13.67
C VAL A 274 -7.19 -24.85 -13.41
N LYS A 275 -7.47 -25.37 -12.20
CA LYS A 275 -7.25 -26.76 -11.79
C LYS A 275 -8.61 -27.37 -11.39
N GLY A 276 -9.18 -28.22 -12.24
CA GLY A 276 -10.56 -28.71 -12.05
C GLY A 276 -11.57 -27.57 -12.05
N ASN A 277 -12.28 -27.36 -10.94
CA ASN A 277 -13.23 -26.25 -10.74
C ASN A 277 -12.64 -25.10 -9.91
N THR A 278 -11.31 -25.06 -9.76
CA THR A 278 -10.60 -24.05 -8.97
C THR A 278 -9.95 -23.02 -9.88
N ALA A 279 -10.29 -21.74 -9.70
CA ALA A 279 -9.51 -20.63 -10.23
C ALA A 279 -8.15 -20.59 -9.50
N TYR A 280 -7.11 -21.06 -10.18
CA TYR A 280 -5.81 -21.32 -9.58
C TYR A 280 -4.90 -20.09 -9.60
N ARG A 281 -4.77 -19.39 -10.74
CA ARG A 281 -4.03 -18.12 -10.86
C ARG A 281 -4.72 -17.18 -11.83
N PHE A 282 -4.81 -15.92 -11.48
CA PHE A 282 -5.28 -14.85 -12.34
C PHE A 282 -4.12 -14.37 -13.21
N ALA A 283 -4.28 -14.57 -14.51
CA ALA A 283 -3.30 -14.29 -15.55
C ALA A 283 -3.72 -13.10 -16.43
N GLY A 284 -4.81 -12.42 -16.05
CA GLY A 284 -5.30 -11.21 -16.69
C GLY A 284 -4.54 -9.97 -16.27
N ASN A 285 -4.95 -8.84 -16.84
CA ASN A 285 -4.42 -7.52 -16.50
C ASN A 285 -5.34 -6.84 -15.46
N TYR A 286 -4.80 -6.02 -14.57
CA TYR A 286 -5.59 -5.15 -13.69
C TYR A 286 -5.95 -3.80 -14.32
N THR A 287 -5.49 -3.54 -15.55
CA THR A 287 -5.86 -2.37 -16.36
C THR A 287 -7.11 -2.64 -17.20
N GLY A 288 -7.91 -1.58 -17.43
CA GLY A 288 -9.14 -1.64 -18.24
C GLY A 288 -10.43 -1.55 -17.42
N LYS A 289 -11.55 -1.26 -18.10
CA LYS A 289 -12.89 -1.10 -17.48
C LYS A 289 -13.69 -2.40 -17.37
N LYS A 290 -13.18 -3.50 -17.95
CA LYS A 290 -13.91 -4.77 -18.02
C LYS A 290 -13.92 -5.46 -16.66
N LYS A 291 -15.08 -5.93 -16.23
CA LYS A 291 -15.22 -6.77 -15.02
C LYS A 291 -14.43 -8.07 -15.17
N ILE A 292 -13.77 -8.52 -14.12
CA ILE A 292 -13.15 -9.86 -14.07
C ILE A 292 -14.27 -10.87 -13.88
N VAL A 293 -14.28 -11.92 -14.71
CA VAL A 293 -15.31 -12.97 -14.70
C VAL A 293 -14.65 -14.29 -14.37
N LEU A 294 -15.10 -14.95 -13.30
CA LEU A 294 -14.61 -16.28 -12.92
C LEU A 294 -14.93 -17.32 -14.01
N PRO A 295 -14.08 -18.34 -14.20
CA PRO A 295 -14.35 -19.43 -15.13
C PRO A 295 -15.70 -20.11 -14.87
N LYS A 296 -16.36 -20.61 -15.92
CA LYS A 296 -17.67 -21.26 -15.81
C LYS A 296 -17.55 -22.52 -14.93
N GLY A 297 -18.44 -22.66 -13.95
CA GLY A 297 -18.43 -23.79 -13.02
C GLY A 297 -17.37 -23.70 -11.92
N CYS A 298 -16.68 -22.56 -11.80
CA CYS A 298 -15.76 -22.30 -10.69
C CYS A 298 -16.51 -22.39 -9.36
N SER A 299 -16.02 -23.23 -8.45
CA SER A 299 -16.54 -23.38 -7.09
C SER A 299 -15.50 -23.02 -6.03
N ARG A 300 -14.28 -22.67 -6.46
CA ARG A 300 -13.16 -22.37 -5.56
C ARG A 300 -12.17 -21.36 -6.14
N ILE A 301 -11.68 -20.45 -5.31
CA ILE A 301 -10.54 -19.58 -5.61
C ILE A 301 -9.38 -20.04 -4.73
N ALA A 302 -8.27 -20.42 -5.35
CA ALA A 302 -7.10 -20.93 -4.65
C ALA A 302 -6.36 -19.86 -3.85
N SER A 303 -5.60 -20.26 -2.84
CA SER A 303 -4.60 -19.42 -2.19
C SER A 303 -3.68 -18.78 -3.23
N HIS A 304 -3.40 -17.48 -3.07
CA HIS A 304 -2.59 -16.69 -3.99
C HIS A 304 -3.09 -16.67 -5.44
N ALA A 305 -4.39 -16.94 -5.69
CA ALA A 305 -4.94 -16.88 -7.04
C ALA A 305 -4.83 -15.48 -7.66
N PHE A 306 -5.01 -14.42 -6.88
CA PHE A 306 -4.89 -13.03 -7.33
C PHE A 306 -3.56 -12.38 -6.94
N ASP A 307 -2.58 -13.16 -6.48
CA ASP A 307 -1.28 -12.61 -6.08
C ASP A 307 -0.58 -11.97 -7.27
N ALA A 308 -0.32 -10.67 -7.15
CA ALA A 308 0.38 -9.88 -8.14
C ALA A 308 1.81 -9.56 -7.69
N GLY A 309 2.35 -10.37 -6.77
CA GLY A 309 3.66 -10.27 -6.14
C GLY A 309 3.73 -9.19 -5.06
N GLU A 310 4.78 -9.26 -4.25
CA GLU A 310 4.97 -8.43 -3.05
C GLU A 310 4.96 -6.91 -3.30
N TYR A 311 5.18 -6.50 -4.55
CA TYR A 311 5.18 -5.11 -4.97
C TYR A 311 3.96 -4.74 -5.82
N GLY A 312 3.18 -5.75 -6.22
CA GLY A 312 1.92 -5.64 -6.94
C GLY A 312 2.07 -5.28 -8.42
N TYR A 313 0.97 -5.46 -9.14
CA TYR A 313 0.82 -5.15 -10.57
C TYR A 313 1.00 -3.65 -10.93
N SER A 314 1.06 -2.77 -9.93
CA SER A 314 1.37 -1.36 -10.10
C SER A 314 1.93 -0.82 -8.79
N LEU A 315 3.04 -0.10 -8.88
CA LEU A 315 3.83 0.35 -7.73
C LEU A 315 3.49 1.77 -7.27
N SER A 316 2.64 2.50 -8.01
CA SER A 316 2.26 3.85 -7.63
C SER A 316 0.83 4.21 -8.04
N GLN A 317 0.20 5.07 -7.23
CA GLN A 317 -1.16 5.58 -7.42
C GLN A 317 -1.36 6.22 -8.81
N LYS A 318 -0.32 6.82 -9.41
CA LYS A 318 -0.38 7.48 -10.73
C LYS A 318 -0.78 6.54 -11.87
N ARG A 319 -0.50 5.24 -11.73
CA ARG A 319 -0.85 4.20 -12.71
C ARG A 319 -1.82 3.17 -12.13
N LYS A 320 -2.54 3.56 -11.09
CA LYS A 320 -3.59 2.73 -10.51
C LYS A 320 -4.72 2.60 -11.51
N ASN A 321 -4.99 1.36 -11.92
CA ASN A 321 -6.20 0.99 -12.62
C ASN A 321 -6.97 0.02 -11.73
N THR A 322 -8.27 0.25 -11.57
CA THR A 322 -9.10 -0.55 -10.69
C THR A 322 -10.12 -1.32 -11.51
N ARG A 323 -10.00 -2.66 -11.51
CA ARG A 323 -11.03 -3.56 -12.06
C ARG A 323 -11.95 -4.05 -10.96
N SER A 324 -13.14 -4.49 -11.34
CA SER A 324 -14.09 -5.10 -10.41
C SER A 324 -14.22 -6.61 -10.62
N ILE A 325 -14.52 -7.33 -9.54
CA ILE A 325 -14.89 -8.75 -9.55
C ILE A 325 -16.07 -8.96 -8.62
N THR A 326 -16.98 -9.86 -8.98
CA THR A 326 -18.00 -10.36 -8.05
C THR A 326 -17.67 -11.79 -7.66
N ILE A 327 -17.68 -12.08 -6.37
CA ILE A 327 -17.48 -13.43 -5.82
C ILE A 327 -18.86 -14.05 -5.56
N PRO A 328 -19.31 -15.04 -6.35
CA PRO A 328 -20.61 -15.68 -6.13
C PRO A 328 -20.70 -16.39 -4.77
N LYS A 329 -21.90 -16.47 -4.20
CA LYS A 329 -22.12 -17.05 -2.86
C LYS A 329 -21.65 -18.50 -2.68
N ASP A 330 -21.63 -19.28 -3.76
CA ASP A 330 -21.31 -20.71 -3.74
C ASP A 330 -19.82 -20.98 -4.05
N VAL A 331 -19.02 -19.92 -4.18
CA VAL A 331 -17.57 -20.02 -4.42
C VAL A 331 -16.81 -19.95 -3.10
N PHE A 332 -16.08 -21.01 -2.79
CA PHE A 332 -15.18 -21.04 -1.64
C PHE A 332 -13.91 -20.24 -1.92
N VAL A 333 -13.49 -19.39 -0.99
CA VAL A 333 -12.27 -18.58 -1.10
C VAL A 333 -11.25 -19.12 -0.09
N GLU A 334 -10.15 -19.68 -0.59
CA GLU A 334 -9.07 -20.17 0.26
C GLU A 334 -8.35 -19.03 0.98
N GLU A 335 -7.64 -19.35 2.07
CA GLU A 335 -6.83 -18.39 2.81
C GLU A 335 -5.79 -17.73 1.88
N ASN A 336 -5.61 -16.40 2.00
CA ASN A 336 -4.71 -15.60 1.18
C ASN A 336 -5.00 -15.65 -0.34
N ALA A 337 -6.23 -16.00 -0.76
CA ALA A 337 -6.59 -16.05 -2.18
C ALA A 337 -6.34 -14.71 -2.92
N PHE A 338 -6.48 -13.60 -2.20
CA PHE A 338 -6.27 -12.24 -2.68
C PHE A 338 -5.00 -11.57 -2.15
N ALA A 339 -4.07 -12.33 -1.55
CA ALA A 339 -2.86 -11.73 -1.00
C ALA A 339 -2.08 -10.96 -2.07
N ASN A 340 -1.65 -9.75 -1.74
CA ASN A 340 -0.90 -8.83 -2.61
C ASN A 340 -1.54 -8.58 -3.98
N CYS A 341 -2.86 -8.53 -4.07
CA CYS A 341 -3.51 -8.36 -5.36
C CYS A 341 -3.24 -6.99 -5.99
N GLY A 342 -3.50 -6.90 -7.29
CA GLY A 342 -3.63 -5.61 -7.97
C GLY A 342 -4.80 -4.79 -7.42
N SER A 343 -4.92 -3.54 -7.88
CA SER A 343 -6.01 -2.65 -7.44
C SER A 343 -7.37 -3.21 -7.89
N LEU A 344 -8.27 -3.47 -6.94
CA LEU A 344 -9.53 -4.20 -7.16
C LEU A 344 -10.72 -3.61 -6.40
N LYS A 345 -11.90 -3.70 -7.01
CA LYS A 345 -13.20 -3.63 -6.35
C LYS A 345 -13.78 -5.03 -6.24
N ILE A 346 -13.94 -5.54 -5.02
CA ILE A 346 -14.43 -6.89 -4.75
C ILE A 346 -15.86 -6.77 -4.22
N GLU A 347 -16.81 -7.26 -5.00
CA GLU A 347 -18.20 -7.39 -4.59
C GLU A 347 -18.46 -8.81 -4.11
N ILE A 348 -18.75 -9.01 -2.83
CA ILE A 348 -19.10 -10.33 -2.31
C ILE A 348 -20.59 -10.54 -2.58
N GLY A 349 -20.92 -11.63 -3.28
CA GLY A 349 -22.24 -11.86 -3.85
C GLY A 349 -23.34 -12.04 -2.80
N SER A 350 -24.53 -11.56 -3.14
CA SER A 350 -25.74 -11.75 -2.34
C SER A 350 -26.01 -13.23 -2.05
N GLY A 351 -26.40 -13.53 -0.82
CA GLY A 351 -26.60 -14.88 -0.31
C GLY A 351 -25.39 -15.44 0.45
N THR A 352 -24.21 -14.81 0.35
CA THR A 352 -23.04 -15.17 1.18
C THR A 352 -23.37 -14.91 2.65
N LYS A 353 -23.23 -15.94 3.48
CA LYS A 353 -23.53 -15.87 4.92
C LYS A 353 -22.30 -15.69 5.78
N ARG A 354 -21.15 -16.22 5.35
CA ARG A 354 -19.91 -16.19 6.13
C ARG A 354 -18.74 -15.85 5.22
N ILE A 355 -17.83 -15.01 5.71
CA ILE A 355 -16.52 -14.83 5.13
C ILE A 355 -15.54 -15.62 5.98
N THR A 356 -14.92 -16.62 5.38
CA THR A 356 -14.12 -17.63 6.08
C THR A 356 -12.76 -17.10 6.52
N LYS A 357 -12.17 -17.78 7.50
CA LYS A 357 -10.84 -17.46 8.04
C LYS A 357 -9.81 -17.20 6.94
N GLY A 358 -9.17 -16.03 7.00
CA GLY A 358 -8.06 -15.64 6.13
C GLY A 358 -8.36 -15.46 4.63
N ALA A 359 -9.62 -15.54 4.18
CA ALA A 359 -9.98 -15.54 2.75
C ALA A 359 -9.41 -14.36 1.95
N TYR A 360 -9.37 -13.17 2.55
CA TYR A 360 -8.89 -11.91 1.98
C TYR A 360 -7.73 -11.32 2.82
N ALA A 361 -7.03 -12.15 3.59
CA ALA A 361 -5.88 -11.71 4.36
C ALA A 361 -4.73 -11.23 3.44
N ASN A 362 -3.92 -10.30 3.95
CA ASN A 362 -2.73 -9.76 3.30
C ASN A 362 -3.00 -9.20 1.90
N ILE A 363 -4.20 -8.65 1.66
CA ILE A 363 -4.66 -8.23 0.33
C ILE A 363 -3.78 -7.13 -0.30
N VAL A 364 -3.04 -6.39 0.53
CA VAL A 364 -1.96 -5.49 0.10
C VAL A 364 -0.67 -5.84 0.86
N SER A 365 0.45 -5.89 0.13
CA SER A 365 1.76 -6.16 0.74
C SER A 365 2.19 -5.04 1.68
N LYS A 366 2.62 -5.40 2.89
CA LYS A 366 3.25 -4.49 3.85
C LYS A 366 4.47 -3.75 3.28
N LYS A 367 5.26 -4.38 2.39
CA LYS A 367 6.44 -3.74 1.80
C LYS A 367 6.12 -2.57 0.87
N SER A 368 4.90 -2.53 0.31
CA SER A 368 4.48 -1.51 -0.66
C SER A 368 3.23 -0.75 -0.22
N ILE A 369 2.81 -0.92 1.03
CA ILE A 369 1.48 -0.51 1.50
C ILE A 369 1.27 1.00 1.48
N SER A 370 2.29 1.78 1.85
CA SER A 370 2.27 3.25 1.81
C SER A 370 2.26 3.85 0.40
N LYS A 371 2.49 3.04 -0.63
CA LYS A 371 2.41 3.48 -2.04
C LYS A 371 1.06 3.18 -2.68
N LYS A 372 0.16 2.57 -1.90
CA LYS A 372 -1.10 1.98 -2.37
C LYS A 372 -2.32 2.55 -1.62
N PRO A 373 -2.46 3.88 -1.47
CA PRO A 373 -3.66 4.45 -0.89
C PRO A 373 -4.92 4.03 -1.67
N GLN A 374 -5.94 3.62 -0.92
CA GLN A 374 -7.25 3.19 -1.41
C GLN A 374 -7.21 2.06 -2.45
N TRP A 375 -6.17 1.23 -2.44
CA TRP A 375 -5.90 0.19 -3.45
C TRP A 375 -7.06 -0.77 -3.70
N VAL A 376 -7.71 -1.22 -2.63
CA VAL A 376 -8.77 -2.23 -2.68
C VAL A 376 -10.01 -1.72 -1.97
N GLU A 377 -11.15 -1.93 -2.60
CA GLU A 377 -12.46 -1.69 -2.01
C GLU A 377 -13.26 -2.99 -2.00
N VAL A 378 -13.83 -3.35 -0.84
CA VAL A 378 -14.64 -4.56 -0.68
C VAL A 378 -16.05 -4.18 -0.26
N THR A 379 -17.06 -4.65 -0.99
CA THR A 379 -18.47 -4.49 -0.65
C THR A 379 -19.00 -5.77 -0.01
N LEU A 380 -19.48 -5.65 1.23
CA LEU A 380 -20.09 -6.76 1.97
C LEU A 380 -21.58 -6.91 1.60
N PRO A 381 -22.11 -8.14 1.48
CA PRO A 381 -23.50 -8.35 1.10
C PRO A 381 -24.41 -8.23 2.31
N SER A 382 -25.63 -7.72 2.12
CA SER A 382 -26.64 -7.59 3.20
C SER A 382 -27.02 -8.92 3.87
N SER A 383 -26.80 -10.05 3.19
CA SER A 383 -27.05 -11.40 3.71
C SER A 383 -26.02 -11.89 4.74
N LEU A 384 -24.91 -11.18 4.91
CA LEU A 384 -23.78 -11.60 5.73
C LEU A 384 -24.17 -11.73 7.21
N GLU A 385 -23.76 -12.84 7.82
CA GLU A 385 -24.02 -13.16 9.23
C GLU A 385 -22.75 -13.13 10.08
N ALA A 386 -21.60 -13.49 9.48
CA ALA A 386 -20.34 -13.59 10.19
C ALA A 386 -19.13 -13.25 9.31
N VAL A 387 -18.13 -12.61 9.91
CA VAL A 387 -16.77 -12.52 9.37
C VAL A 387 -15.84 -13.21 10.36
N GLU A 388 -15.15 -14.25 9.89
CA GLU A 388 -14.30 -15.09 10.73
C GLU A 388 -12.94 -14.46 11.02
N GLU A 389 -12.18 -15.13 11.88
CA GLU A 389 -10.85 -14.75 12.31
C GLU A 389 -9.93 -14.41 11.12
N ASN A 390 -9.20 -13.31 11.20
CA ASN A 390 -8.23 -12.87 10.18
C ASN A 390 -8.77 -12.71 8.74
N ALA A 391 -10.10 -12.74 8.51
CA ALA A 391 -10.67 -12.75 7.17
C ALA A 391 -10.09 -11.70 6.21
N PHE A 392 -9.84 -10.48 6.70
CA PHE A 392 -9.22 -9.37 5.97
C PHE A 392 -7.95 -8.84 6.65
N ALA A 393 -7.31 -9.64 7.51
CA ALA A 393 -6.19 -9.16 8.32
C ALA A 393 -5.01 -8.70 7.47
N MET A 394 -4.52 -7.50 7.78
CA MET A 394 -3.32 -6.87 7.20
C MET A 394 -2.13 -6.86 8.16
N LEU A 395 -2.38 -7.10 9.45
CA LEU A 395 -1.37 -7.33 10.48
C LEU A 395 -1.54 -8.71 11.11
N LYS A 396 -0.44 -9.24 11.65
CA LYS A 396 -0.47 -10.49 12.42
C LYS A 396 -1.09 -10.21 13.79
N PRO A 397 -1.80 -11.18 14.40
CA PRO A 397 -2.43 -10.99 15.71
C PRO A 397 -1.47 -10.57 16.85
N THR A 398 -0.17 -10.86 16.71
CA THR A 398 0.87 -10.54 17.70
C THR A 398 1.49 -9.15 17.51
N GLU A 399 1.23 -8.48 16.40
CA GLU A 399 1.82 -7.18 16.09
C GLU A 399 1.04 -6.05 16.78
N SER A 400 1.73 -4.97 17.15
CA SER A 400 1.12 -3.79 17.77
C SER A 400 0.32 -3.00 16.73
N LEU A 401 -0.97 -2.79 16.97
CA LEU A 401 -1.79 -1.90 16.14
C LEU A 401 -1.23 -0.47 16.12
N THR A 402 -0.71 0.03 17.24
CA THR A 402 -0.08 1.36 17.31
C THR A 402 1.10 1.45 16.34
N ALA A 403 2.04 0.51 16.42
CA ALA A 403 3.22 0.51 15.54
C ALA A 403 2.84 0.29 14.08
N TYR A 404 1.78 -0.47 13.81
CA TYR A 404 1.24 -0.63 12.46
C TYR A 404 0.69 0.69 11.91
N TRP A 405 -0.07 1.44 12.70
CA TRP A 405 -0.70 2.69 12.25
C TRP A 405 0.28 3.88 12.19
N GLU A 406 1.36 3.86 12.97
CA GLU A 406 2.47 4.82 12.87
C GLU A 406 3.11 4.84 11.47
N ILE A 407 3.09 3.70 10.74
CA ILE A 407 3.59 3.62 9.35
C ILE A 407 2.86 4.60 8.42
N TYR A 408 1.59 4.93 8.73
CA TYR A 408 0.75 5.80 7.92
C TYR A 408 0.66 7.22 8.47
N ASN A 409 1.46 7.58 9.47
CA ASN A 409 1.35 8.85 10.20
C ASN A 409 -0.09 9.15 10.68
N PHE A 410 -0.88 8.10 10.91
CA PHE A 410 -2.30 8.21 11.24
C PHE A 410 -3.14 9.00 10.20
N ASP A 411 -2.81 8.92 8.92
CA ASP A 411 -3.57 9.54 7.83
C ASP A 411 -4.53 8.54 7.17
N GLU A 412 -5.84 8.82 7.22
CA GLU A 412 -6.85 7.93 6.62
C GLU A 412 -6.76 7.85 5.09
N THR A 413 -6.26 8.91 4.45
CA THR A 413 -6.16 8.99 3.00
C THR A 413 -5.09 8.05 2.45
N GLU A 414 -4.15 7.66 3.30
CA GLU A 414 -3.06 6.72 3.02
C GLU A 414 -3.47 5.25 3.20
N ILE A 415 -4.68 4.98 3.71
CA ILE A 415 -5.14 3.61 4.01
C ILE A 415 -5.40 2.82 2.71
N PRO A 416 -4.81 1.62 2.57
CA PRO A 416 -4.84 0.87 1.32
C PRO A 416 -6.13 0.09 1.04
N VAL A 417 -6.91 -0.21 2.08
CA VAL A 417 -8.08 -1.09 1.97
C VAL A 417 -9.29 -0.40 2.60
N LYS A 418 -10.37 -0.31 1.82
CA LYS A 418 -11.67 0.18 2.25
C LYS A 418 -12.67 -0.97 2.29
N ILE A 419 -13.36 -1.12 3.40
CA ILE A 419 -14.49 -2.05 3.53
C ILE A 419 -15.78 -1.24 3.59
N ASP A 420 -16.68 -1.51 2.65
CA ASP A 420 -18.00 -0.89 2.62
C ASP A 420 -18.99 -1.70 3.46
N PHE A 421 -19.35 -1.12 4.61
CA PHE A 421 -20.32 -1.66 5.57
C PHE A 421 -21.75 -1.21 5.30
N HIS A 422 -22.02 -0.36 4.29
CA HIS A 422 -23.32 0.29 4.11
C HIS A 422 -24.50 -0.69 4.15
N HIS A 423 -24.36 -1.86 3.51
CA HIS A 423 -25.42 -2.88 3.43
C HIS A 423 -25.57 -3.75 4.68
N VAL A 424 -24.57 -3.77 5.57
CA VAL A 424 -24.53 -4.67 6.73
C VAL A 424 -24.57 -3.93 8.07
N LEU A 425 -24.39 -2.60 8.06
CA LEU A 425 -24.29 -1.77 9.26
C LEU A 425 -25.47 -1.95 10.21
N ASN A 426 -26.69 -2.03 9.66
CA ASN A 426 -27.93 -2.20 10.43
C ASN A 426 -28.59 -3.57 10.20
N SER A 427 -27.85 -4.55 9.65
CA SER A 427 -28.42 -5.87 9.36
C SER A 427 -28.66 -6.64 10.66
N PRO A 428 -29.88 -7.14 10.91
CA PRO A 428 -30.19 -7.92 12.11
C PRO A 428 -29.50 -9.29 12.11
N HIS A 429 -29.00 -9.72 10.95
CA HIS A 429 -28.36 -11.03 10.77
C HIS A 429 -26.85 -10.97 10.99
N PHE A 430 -26.21 -9.81 10.88
CA PHE A 430 -24.77 -9.67 11.05
C PHE A 430 -24.41 -9.57 12.54
N THR A 431 -24.08 -10.71 13.14
CA THR A 431 -23.98 -10.84 14.60
C THR A 431 -22.59 -11.21 15.11
N TYR A 432 -21.64 -11.51 14.22
CA TYR A 432 -20.34 -12.06 14.58
C TYR A 432 -19.17 -11.42 13.81
N LEU A 433 -18.21 -10.85 14.53
CA LEU A 433 -16.88 -10.53 14.03
C LEU A 433 -15.81 -11.29 14.83
N GLY A 434 -15.03 -12.13 14.14
CA GLY A 434 -13.96 -12.94 14.73
C GLY A 434 -12.68 -12.14 15.00
N ASP A 435 -11.79 -12.69 15.84
CA ASP A 435 -10.53 -12.01 16.20
C ASP A 435 -9.74 -11.56 14.96
N ASN A 436 -9.30 -10.30 14.98
CA ASN A 436 -8.47 -9.71 13.93
C ASN A 436 -9.11 -9.77 12.52
N ALA A 437 -10.44 -9.97 12.42
CA ALA A 437 -11.16 -10.08 11.15
C ALA A 437 -10.89 -8.90 10.20
N PHE A 438 -10.71 -7.70 10.75
CA PHE A 438 -10.33 -6.48 10.04
C PHE A 438 -9.05 -5.86 10.60
N GLY A 439 -8.13 -6.69 11.10
CA GLY A 439 -6.88 -6.19 11.64
C GLY A 439 -6.14 -5.32 10.64
N GLY A 440 -5.79 -4.09 11.01
CA GLY A 440 -5.00 -3.20 10.16
C GLY A 440 -5.80 -2.58 9.03
N ILE A 441 -7.13 -2.65 9.16
CA ILE A 441 -8.11 -1.95 8.35
C ILE A 441 -8.92 -1.06 9.30
N MET A 442 -9.08 0.20 8.90
CA MET A 442 -9.86 1.15 9.66
C MET A 442 -11.34 1.04 9.31
N LEU A 443 -12.19 0.97 10.34
CA LEU A 443 -13.64 0.97 10.21
C LEU A 443 -14.21 2.31 10.69
N LYS A 444 -15.24 2.83 10.01
CA LYS A 444 -15.94 4.04 10.48
C LYS A 444 -16.93 3.76 11.61
N SER A 445 -17.43 2.53 11.70
CA SER A 445 -18.39 2.09 12.72
C SER A 445 -18.46 0.56 12.79
N LEU A 446 -19.02 0.05 13.88
CA LEU A 446 -19.32 -1.37 14.05
C LEU A 446 -20.79 -1.64 13.66
N PRO A 447 -21.10 -2.81 13.05
CA PRO A 447 -22.48 -3.24 12.82
C PRO A 447 -23.32 -3.24 14.10
N SER A 448 -24.52 -2.66 14.06
CA SER A 448 -25.33 -2.37 15.25
C SER A 448 -25.83 -3.61 16.02
N CYS A 449 -25.88 -4.75 15.34
CA CYS A 449 -26.47 -6.00 15.85
C CYS A 449 -25.43 -7.06 16.27
N LEU A 450 -24.14 -6.69 16.38
CA LEU A 450 -23.11 -7.63 16.82
C LEU A 450 -23.39 -8.16 18.23
N THR A 451 -23.40 -9.48 18.35
CA THR A 451 -23.44 -10.21 19.64
C THR A 451 -22.05 -10.63 20.08
N TYR A 452 -21.12 -10.77 19.13
CA TYR A 452 -19.73 -11.11 19.36
C TYR A 452 -18.81 -10.16 18.58
N LEU A 453 -17.85 -9.59 19.29
CA LEU A 453 -16.78 -8.75 18.78
C LEU A 453 -15.45 -9.36 19.28
N GLY A 454 -14.61 -9.80 18.34
CA GLY A 454 -13.28 -10.28 18.63
C GLY A 454 -12.30 -9.17 19.02
N LYS A 455 -11.00 -9.43 18.82
CA LYS A 455 -9.91 -8.49 19.13
C LYS A 455 -9.40 -7.72 17.91
N ASN A 456 -8.65 -6.63 18.17
CA ASN A 456 -7.86 -5.85 17.20
C ASN A 456 -8.64 -5.12 16.09
N TYR A 457 -9.73 -4.42 16.40
CA TYR A 457 -10.43 -3.56 15.44
C TYR A 457 -10.01 -2.10 15.57
N THR A 458 -9.68 -1.46 14.45
CA THR A 458 -9.41 -0.03 14.42
C THR A 458 -10.64 0.75 13.99
N LEU A 459 -11.04 1.73 14.79
CA LEU A 459 -12.18 2.62 14.53
C LEU A 459 -11.69 4.07 14.41
N SER A 460 -12.14 4.81 13.38
CA SER A 460 -12.05 6.28 13.34
C SER A 460 -13.44 6.88 13.56
N SER A 461 -13.47 8.02 14.26
CA SER A 461 -14.66 8.84 14.47
C SER A 461 -14.77 10.03 13.50
N GLY A 462 -14.22 9.97 12.28
CA GLY A 462 -14.57 10.85 11.16
C GLY A 462 -13.83 12.21 11.12
N ILE A 463 -13.37 12.59 9.92
CA ILE A 463 -12.50 13.74 9.63
C ILE A 463 -13.26 15.03 9.24
N GLU A 464 -12.55 16.15 9.48
CA GLU A 464 -12.77 17.57 9.18
C GLU A 464 -13.45 17.92 7.83
N GLU A 465 -14.46 18.78 7.91
CA GLU A 465 -14.64 19.91 6.98
C GLU A 465 -15.11 21.14 7.78
N ASP A 466 -14.38 22.25 7.63
CA ASP A 466 -14.67 23.63 8.02
C ASP A 466 -15.45 23.90 9.32
N ASN A 467 -14.68 24.22 10.37
CA ASN A 467 -15.07 25.00 11.56
C ASN A 467 -16.30 24.48 12.34
N TYR A 468 -16.00 23.78 13.44
CA TYR A 468 -16.90 23.33 14.50
C TYR A 468 -17.71 22.05 14.20
N ILE A 469 -17.15 20.88 14.55
CA ILE A 469 -17.89 19.61 14.60
C ILE A 469 -18.29 19.31 16.03
N GLU A 470 -19.55 19.58 16.37
CA GLU A 470 -20.17 19.06 17.59
C GLU A 470 -20.77 17.65 17.35
N SER A 471 -20.02 16.67 16.81
CA SER A 471 -20.55 15.29 16.68
C SER A 471 -19.53 14.16 16.44
N GLU A 472 -18.65 13.84 17.40
CA GLU A 472 -17.95 12.55 17.36
C GLU A 472 -18.55 11.59 18.40
N LYS A 473 -19.38 10.66 17.95
CA LYS A 473 -20.04 9.68 18.84
C LYS A 473 -19.79 8.27 18.32
N LEU A 474 -19.00 7.48 19.04
CA LEU A 474 -18.92 6.04 18.82
C LEU A 474 -20.08 5.36 19.55
N ILE A 475 -20.95 4.67 18.81
CA ILE A 475 -22.04 3.88 19.38
C ILE A 475 -21.67 2.41 19.27
N LEU A 476 -21.48 1.75 20.42
CA LEU A 476 -21.22 0.32 20.42
C LEU A 476 -22.52 -0.46 20.19
N PRO A 477 -22.44 -1.64 19.53
CA PRO A 477 -23.61 -2.45 19.22
C PRO A 477 -24.42 -2.77 20.47
N SER A 478 -25.73 -2.51 20.45
CA SER A 478 -26.58 -2.62 21.64
C SER A 478 -26.65 -4.03 22.21
N SER A 479 -26.33 -5.04 21.39
CA SER A 479 -26.35 -6.45 21.72
C SER A 479 -25.10 -6.97 22.46
N LEU A 480 -24.02 -6.20 22.53
CA LEU A 480 -22.78 -6.67 23.15
C LEU A 480 -22.91 -6.82 24.68
N LYS A 481 -22.44 -7.97 25.17
CA LYS A 481 -22.33 -8.29 26.60
C LYS A 481 -20.92 -8.17 27.15
N LYS A 482 -19.92 -8.27 26.28
CA LYS A 482 -18.50 -8.27 26.66
C LYS A 482 -17.70 -7.45 25.66
N ILE A 483 -16.75 -6.66 26.17
CA ILE A 483 -15.67 -6.08 25.38
C ILE A 483 -14.37 -6.68 25.92
N SER A 484 -13.68 -7.44 25.08
CA SER A 484 -12.49 -8.20 25.47
C SER A 484 -11.24 -7.33 25.47
N SER A 485 -10.15 -7.83 26.05
CA SER A 485 -8.87 -7.12 26.02
C SER A 485 -8.37 -6.88 24.60
N ASN A 486 -7.84 -5.68 24.34
CA ASN A 486 -7.29 -5.23 23.06
C ASN A 486 -8.30 -5.28 21.91
N SER A 487 -9.59 -5.03 22.17
CA SER A 487 -10.62 -5.18 21.14
C SER A 487 -10.72 -4.01 20.21
N ILE A 488 -10.66 -2.78 20.72
CA ILE A 488 -10.94 -1.58 19.95
C ILE A 488 -9.74 -0.64 20.02
N PHE A 489 -9.17 -0.28 18.88
CA PHE A 489 -8.18 0.76 18.73
C PHE A 489 -8.87 2.00 18.19
N LEU A 490 -8.77 3.14 18.87
CA LEU A 490 -9.33 4.41 18.39
C LEU A 490 -8.23 5.16 17.65
N PHE A 491 -8.46 5.40 16.36
CA PHE A 491 -7.48 5.99 15.45
C PHE A 491 -7.28 7.49 15.71
N GLU A 492 -8.34 8.18 16.12
CA GLU A 492 -8.39 9.62 16.36
C GLU A 492 -9.05 9.93 17.70
N TYR A 493 -9.10 11.21 18.04
CA TYR A 493 -9.93 11.73 19.12
C TYR A 493 -11.37 11.22 18.99
N THR A 494 -11.96 10.77 20.08
CA THR A 494 -13.38 10.37 20.11
C THR A 494 -14.10 11.14 21.21
N TYR A 495 -14.97 12.07 20.81
CA TYR A 495 -15.68 12.89 21.80
C TYR A 495 -16.60 12.07 22.74
N LYS A 496 -17.36 11.09 22.23
CA LYS A 496 -18.34 10.33 23.05
C LYS A 496 -18.39 8.84 22.69
N VAL A 497 -18.16 7.94 23.65
CA VAL A 497 -18.41 6.50 23.48
C VAL A 497 -19.69 6.07 24.22
N TYR A 498 -20.66 5.50 23.52
CA TYR A 498 -21.91 4.97 24.10
C TYR A 498 -21.78 3.48 24.35
N LEU A 499 -21.80 3.10 25.63
CA LEU A 499 -21.74 1.71 26.05
C LEU A 499 -23.12 1.04 25.97
N PRO A 500 -23.20 -0.25 25.56
CA PRO A 500 -24.45 -0.99 25.46
C PRO A 500 -25.12 -1.16 26.83
N LYS A 501 -26.45 -1.11 26.85
CA LYS A 501 -27.24 -1.28 28.08
C LYS A 501 -27.02 -2.64 28.76
N GLN A 502 -26.83 -3.68 27.95
CA GLN A 502 -26.65 -5.07 28.38
C GLN A 502 -25.18 -5.47 28.52
N LEU A 503 -24.26 -4.51 28.48
CA LEU A 503 -22.85 -4.79 28.70
C LEU A 503 -22.65 -5.31 30.13
N GLU A 504 -21.95 -6.42 30.26
CA GLU A 504 -21.67 -7.11 31.53
C GLU A 504 -20.19 -7.03 31.88
N ILE A 505 -19.30 -7.15 30.89
CA ILE A 505 -17.86 -7.26 31.11
C ILE A 505 -17.10 -6.28 30.21
N ILE A 506 -16.16 -5.55 30.80
CA ILE A 506 -15.09 -4.83 30.09
C ILE A 506 -13.77 -5.36 30.62
N GLU A 507 -12.97 -6.00 29.78
CA GLU A 507 -11.66 -6.53 30.18
C GLU A 507 -10.58 -5.44 30.16
N ASP A 508 -9.40 -5.78 30.70
CA ASP A 508 -8.22 -4.91 30.68
C ASP A 508 -7.91 -4.52 29.23
N ASN A 509 -7.61 -3.25 28.95
CA ASN A 509 -7.21 -2.80 27.62
C ASN A 509 -8.26 -2.94 26.52
N ALA A 510 -9.56 -2.90 26.88
CA ALA A 510 -10.64 -3.00 25.91
C ALA A 510 -10.58 -1.96 24.78
N PHE A 511 -10.11 -0.74 25.09
CA PHE A 511 -9.88 0.37 24.16
C PHE A 511 -8.40 0.77 24.21
N ILE A 512 -7.78 0.95 23.04
CA ILE A 512 -6.35 1.26 22.87
C ILE A 512 -6.22 2.52 22.01
N ALA A 513 -5.29 3.41 22.37
CA ALA A 513 -4.99 4.65 21.63
C ALA A 513 -6.20 5.59 21.46
N GLY A 514 -5.94 6.82 21.01
CA GLY A 514 -6.94 7.88 20.90
C GLY A 514 -7.39 8.42 22.26
N ASP A 515 -7.68 9.72 22.33
CA ASP A 515 -8.26 10.34 23.52
C ASP A 515 -9.79 10.23 23.46
N VAL A 516 -10.40 9.56 24.45
CA VAL A 516 -11.85 9.58 24.64
C VAL A 516 -12.21 10.71 25.61
N GLU A 517 -12.97 11.71 25.14
CA GLU A 517 -13.37 12.82 26.00
C GLU A 517 -14.43 12.39 27.00
N GLN A 518 -15.46 11.66 26.54
CA GLN A 518 -16.48 11.16 27.44
C GLN A 518 -16.93 9.74 27.11
N TYR A 519 -17.32 9.02 28.16
CA TYR A 519 -18.17 7.83 28.01
C TYR A 519 -19.63 8.14 28.36
N LYS A 520 -20.57 7.35 27.84
CA LYS A 520 -22.00 7.43 28.16
C LYS A 520 -22.58 6.05 28.35
N ILE A 521 -23.21 5.85 29.50
CA ILE A 521 -23.93 4.63 29.83
C ILE A 521 -25.42 4.94 29.82
N SER A 522 -26.22 4.04 29.23
CA SER A 522 -27.67 4.10 29.39
C SER A 522 -28.05 3.71 30.83
N PRO A 523 -28.64 4.61 31.63
CA PRO A 523 -28.73 4.45 33.09
C PRO A 523 -29.72 3.37 33.57
N LYS A 524 -30.52 2.78 32.69
CA LYS A 524 -31.48 1.72 33.07
C LYS A 524 -30.81 0.34 32.91
N ALA A 525 -30.65 -0.40 34.01
CA ALA A 525 -30.22 -1.82 34.04
C ALA A 525 -28.77 -2.14 33.60
N SER A 526 -27.83 -1.20 33.72
CA SER A 526 -26.40 -1.40 33.44
C SER A 526 -25.66 -2.05 34.63
N ASN A 527 -24.67 -2.91 34.35
CA ASN A 527 -23.71 -3.42 35.35
C ASN A 527 -22.62 -2.39 35.72
N PHE A 528 -22.73 -1.18 35.20
CA PHE A 528 -21.84 -0.07 35.41
C PHE A 528 -22.57 1.16 35.94
N ILE A 529 -21.89 1.91 36.81
CA ILE A 529 -22.34 3.19 37.34
C ILE A 529 -21.55 4.30 36.65
N GLN A 530 -22.27 5.29 36.12
CA GLN A 530 -21.69 6.54 35.65
C GLN A 530 -21.88 7.62 36.70
N GLU A 531 -20.77 8.07 37.30
CA GLU A 531 -20.82 9.17 38.26
C GLU A 531 -21.03 10.51 37.55
N LYS A 532 -21.97 11.33 38.04
CA LYS A 532 -22.24 12.69 37.53
C LYS A 532 -21.26 13.71 38.13
N SER A 533 -19.99 13.36 38.06
CA SER A 533 -18.83 14.03 38.63
C SER A 533 -18.07 14.79 37.54
N MET A 534 -17.22 15.76 37.90
CA MET A 534 -16.26 16.29 36.94
C MET A 534 -15.30 15.15 36.58
N GLY A 535 -15.20 14.79 35.30
CA GLY A 535 -14.76 13.46 34.89
C GLY A 535 -15.84 12.41 35.19
N LYS A 536 -16.48 11.84 34.17
CA LYS A 536 -17.54 10.83 34.36
C LYS A 536 -16.92 9.46 34.52
N TRP A 537 -16.73 9.04 35.77
CA TRP A 537 -16.13 7.74 36.06
C TRP A 537 -17.09 6.63 35.67
N ILE A 538 -16.54 5.60 35.02
CA ILE A 538 -17.25 4.33 34.85
C ILE A 538 -16.72 3.36 35.89
N ARG A 539 -17.61 2.90 36.77
CA ARG A 539 -17.31 1.90 37.78
C ARG A 539 -18.19 0.67 37.64
N SER A 540 -17.74 -0.46 38.17
CA SER A 540 -18.61 -1.62 38.37
C SER A 540 -19.78 -1.25 39.28
N LYS A 541 -20.87 -2.02 39.20
CA LYS A 541 -22.08 -1.80 40.01
C LYS A 541 -21.83 -1.84 41.52
N ASP A 542 -20.86 -2.62 41.98
CA ASP A 542 -20.43 -2.67 43.38
C ASP A 542 -19.42 -1.56 43.74
N GLY A 543 -18.97 -0.79 42.76
CA GLY A 543 -18.02 0.31 42.91
C GLY A 543 -16.57 -0.12 43.14
N SER A 544 -16.23 -1.40 43.01
CA SER A 544 -14.89 -1.94 43.31
C SER A 544 -13.89 -1.86 42.14
N ILE A 545 -14.36 -1.76 40.90
CA ILE A 545 -13.52 -1.69 39.70
C ILE A 545 -13.71 -0.32 39.04
N LEU A 546 -12.60 0.35 38.74
CA LEU A 546 -12.56 1.54 37.88
C LEU A 546 -12.25 1.12 36.46
N TYR A 547 -13.17 1.36 35.54
CA TYR A 547 -12.97 1.11 34.11
C TYR A 547 -12.43 2.35 33.42
N ALA A 548 -13.10 3.50 33.57
CA ALA A 548 -12.81 4.69 32.78
C ALA A 548 -12.81 6.01 33.55
N THR A 549 -12.00 6.98 33.09
CA THR A 549 -12.14 8.40 33.43
C THR A 549 -12.07 9.26 32.16
N ASP A 550 -12.86 10.34 32.13
CA ASP A 550 -12.89 11.30 31.02
C ASP A 550 -11.63 12.18 31.05
N TYR A 551 -11.09 12.53 29.87
CA TYR A 551 -10.08 13.58 29.73
C TYR A 551 -10.74 14.96 29.90
N VAL A 552 -10.30 15.73 30.90
CA VAL A 552 -10.86 17.07 31.13
C VAL A 552 -10.03 18.13 30.38
N LYS A 553 -10.45 18.51 29.15
CA LYS A 553 -9.92 19.69 28.42
C LYS A 553 -10.36 21.00 29.10
N TYR A 554 -9.72 21.33 30.22
CA TYR A 554 -10.11 22.50 31.01
C TYR A 554 -9.84 23.84 30.30
N TYR A 555 -8.93 23.85 29.31
CA TYR A 555 -8.47 25.07 28.63
C TYR A 555 -9.51 25.64 27.65
N GLU A 556 -10.42 24.83 27.12
CA GLU A 556 -11.39 25.24 26.08
C GLU A 556 -12.77 25.64 26.60
N ILE A 557 -13.07 25.41 27.90
CA ILE A 557 -14.35 25.87 28.47
C ILE A 557 -14.32 27.41 28.49
N PRO A 558 -15.26 28.13 27.82
CA PRO A 558 -15.27 29.58 27.83
C PRO A 558 -15.30 30.12 29.26
N GLU A 559 -14.57 31.22 29.52
CA GLU A 559 -14.39 31.75 30.87
C GLU A 559 -15.71 31.99 31.63
N LYS A 560 -16.74 32.43 30.90
CA LYS A 560 -18.10 32.60 31.44
C LYS A 560 -18.74 31.27 31.88
N SER A 561 -18.52 30.18 31.15
CA SER A 561 -18.99 28.84 31.52
C SER A 561 -18.18 28.24 32.67
N ARG A 562 -16.87 28.56 32.77
CA ARG A 562 -16.02 28.21 33.92
C ARG A 562 -16.53 28.85 35.21
N GLN A 563 -16.71 30.18 35.20
CA GLN A 563 -17.22 30.93 36.37
C GLN A 563 -18.61 30.46 36.82
N LYS A 564 -19.50 30.10 35.88
CA LYS A 564 -20.86 29.63 36.18
C LYS A 564 -20.89 28.22 36.77
N ALA A 565 -19.95 27.35 36.38
CA ALA A 565 -19.83 26.00 36.92
C ALA A 565 -19.08 25.98 38.28
N ASP A 566 -18.15 26.91 38.49
CA ASP A 566 -17.46 27.12 39.77
C ASP A 566 -18.45 27.65 40.82
N ALA A 567 -19.28 28.63 40.45
CA ALA A 567 -20.30 29.23 41.32
C ALA A 567 -21.43 28.28 41.75
N LYS A 568 -21.66 27.17 41.03
CA LYS A 568 -22.63 26.11 41.39
C LYS A 568 -22.03 24.99 42.25
N GLY A 569 -20.77 25.11 42.69
CA GLY A 569 -20.06 24.04 43.40
C GLY A 569 -19.80 22.80 42.52
N GLY A 570 -19.90 22.94 41.19
CA GLY A 570 -19.94 21.83 40.25
C GLY A 570 -18.59 21.42 39.63
N LEU A 571 -17.52 22.19 39.87
CA LEU A 571 -16.21 21.97 39.23
C LEU A 571 -15.19 21.21 40.11
N LEU A 572 -15.45 21.07 41.41
CA LEU A 572 -14.55 20.37 42.33
C LEU A 572 -15.41 19.50 43.25
N ASN A 573 -15.35 18.18 43.05
CA ASN A 573 -15.92 17.25 44.02
C ASN A 573 -14.79 16.60 44.84
N LYS A 574 -15.14 15.71 45.77
CA LYS A 574 -14.17 15.06 46.66
C LYS A 574 -13.02 14.32 45.94
N TYR A 575 -13.18 13.99 44.65
CA TYR A 575 -12.20 13.27 43.84
C TYR A 575 -11.25 14.20 43.07
N TYR A 576 -11.57 15.48 42.88
CA TYR A 576 -10.78 16.39 42.05
C TYR A 576 -10.36 17.64 42.84
N LYS A 577 -9.08 18.00 42.75
CA LYS A 577 -8.53 19.24 43.31
C LYS A 577 -7.71 19.96 42.23
N ARG A 578 -7.90 21.27 42.08
CA ARG A 578 -7.16 22.07 41.09
C ARG A 578 -6.27 23.09 41.78
N LYS A 579 -5.06 23.30 41.24
CA LYS A 579 -4.20 24.44 41.56
C LYS A 579 -3.56 24.94 40.26
N LYS A 580 -3.94 26.13 39.77
CA LYS A 580 -3.50 26.69 38.46
C LYS A 580 -3.83 25.77 37.27
N SER A 581 -2.85 25.42 36.43
CA SER A 581 -2.94 24.47 35.30
C SER A 581 -3.04 23.01 35.73
N ASP A 582 -2.80 22.71 37.01
CA ASP A 582 -2.54 21.35 37.47
C ASP A 582 -3.78 20.77 38.14
N VAL A 583 -4.25 19.65 37.58
CA VAL A 583 -5.37 18.88 38.13
C VAL A 583 -4.81 17.71 38.94
N THR A 584 -5.27 17.61 40.20
CA THR A 584 -5.02 16.51 41.11
C THR A 584 -6.25 15.63 41.21
N VAL A 585 -6.07 14.31 41.11
CA VAL A 585 -7.12 13.31 41.23
C VAL A 585 -6.89 12.45 42.46
N ASN A 586 -7.94 12.24 43.24
CA ASN A 586 -7.99 11.27 44.33
C ASN A 586 -8.89 10.12 43.92
N VAL A 587 -8.31 8.95 43.68
CA VAL A 587 -9.08 7.76 43.39
C VAL A 587 -9.90 7.38 44.65
N PRO A 588 -11.21 7.12 44.53
CA PRO A 588 -12.09 6.82 45.66
C PRO A 588 -11.60 5.64 46.50
N GLU A 589 -11.73 5.75 47.82
CA GLU A 589 -11.55 4.60 48.70
C GLU A 589 -12.65 3.56 48.44
N GLY A 590 -12.27 2.28 48.37
CA GLY A 590 -13.14 1.16 47.98
C GLY A 590 -12.82 0.58 46.60
N ILE A 591 -12.10 1.32 45.74
CA ILE A 591 -11.58 0.80 44.47
C ILE A 591 -10.47 -0.21 44.74
N LYS A 592 -10.64 -1.43 44.21
CA LYS A 592 -9.70 -2.56 44.32
C LYS A 592 -8.94 -2.81 43.03
N GLU A 593 -9.53 -2.51 41.88
CA GLU A 593 -8.91 -2.70 40.56
C GLU A 593 -9.07 -1.46 39.68
N ILE A 594 -8.00 -1.07 38.98
CA ILE A 594 -8.03 -0.04 37.93
C ILE A 594 -7.65 -0.69 36.60
N ARG A 595 -8.55 -0.60 35.61
CA ARG A 595 -8.35 -1.07 34.24
C ARG A 595 -8.01 0.08 33.29
N GLU A 596 -7.47 -0.22 32.11
CA GLU A 596 -6.81 0.76 31.22
C GLU A 596 -7.64 2.00 30.84
N MET A 597 -8.98 1.94 30.79
CA MET A 597 -9.75 3.11 30.31
C MET A 597 -9.68 4.31 31.29
N ALA A 598 -8.97 4.22 32.41
CA ALA A 598 -8.93 5.21 33.47
C ALA A 598 -8.16 6.51 33.14
N ASN A 599 -7.40 6.64 32.04
CA ASN A 599 -6.69 7.86 31.58
C ASN A 599 -6.13 8.74 32.73
N LEU A 600 -5.47 8.10 33.72
CA LEU A 600 -5.02 8.78 34.93
C LEU A 600 -3.72 9.57 34.73
N ASP A 601 -2.97 9.22 33.71
CA ASP A 601 -1.77 9.86 33.18
C ASP A 601 -2.00 11.31 32.72
N SER A 602 -3.22 11.64 32.32
CA SER A 602 -3.58 13.02 31.93
C SER A 602 -3.60 14.01 33.10
N TYR A 603 -3.48 13.55 34.35
CA TYR A 603 -3.55 14.37 35.55
C TYR A 603 -2.19 14.60 36.21
N TYR A 604 -1.94 15.83 36.66
CA TYR A 604 -0.63 16.24 37.22
C TYR A 604 -0.26 15.44 38.47
N LYS A 605 -1.25 15.15 39.32
CA LYS A 605 -1.05 14.40 40.57
C LYS A 605 -2.18 13.40 40.81
N VAL A 606 -1.87 12.13 40.98
CA VAL A 606 -2.88 11.06 41.19
C VAL A 606 -2.61 10.36 42.52
N PHE A 607 -3.60 10.32 43.41
CA PHE A 607 -3.54 9.59 44.67
C PHE A 607 -4.25 8.25 44.55
N LEU A 608 -3.52 7.17 44.78
CA LEU A 608 -4.03 5.81 44.78
C LEU A 608 -4.48 5.40 46.20
N PRO A 609 -5.68 4.80 46.37
CA PRO A 609 -6.23 4.45 47.67
C PRO A 609 -5.50 3.25 48.28
N LYS A 610 -5.69 3.02 49.58
CA LYS A 610 -5.10 1.85 50.26
C LYS A 610 -5.80 0.55 49.87
N THR A 611 -7.06 0.66 49.47
CA THR A 611 -7.90 -0.45 49.01
C THR A 611 -7.52 -0.97 47.63
N LEU A 612 -6.68 -0.27 46.86
CA LEU A 612 -6.23 -0.70 45.54
C LEU A 612 -5.35 -1.96 45.65
N GLN A 613 -5.70 -3.01 44.91
CA GLN A 613 -5.01 -4.30 44.93
C GLN A 613 -4.33 -4.60 43.59
N LYS A 614 -4.98 -4.26 42.47
CA LYS A 614 -4.50 -4.55 41.12
C LYS A 614 -4.63 -3.31 40.24
N VAL A 615 -3.65 -3.09 39.37
CA VAL A 615 -3.72 -2.03 38.37
C VAL A 615 -3.08 -2.44 37.05
N ASN A 616 -3.73 -2.04 35.97
CA ASN A 616 -3.12 -2.08 34.65
C ASN A 616 -2.15 -0.90 34.47
N VAL A 617 -0.91 -1.20 34.10
CA VAL A 617 0.19 -0.24 33.94
C VAL A 617 -0.13 0.82 32.89
N ARG A 618 -0.76 0.45 31.77
CA ARG A 618 -1.13 1.42 30.74
C ARG A 618 -2.14 2.45 31.23
N GLY A 619 -3.13 2.03 32.02
CA GLY A 619 -4.15 2.93 32.58
C GLY A 619 -3.62 4.00 33.53
N ILE A 620 -2.36 3.90 33.96
CA ILE A 620 -1.68 4.90 34.79
C ILE A 620 -0.63 5.70 34.00
N PHE A 621 -0.02 5.15 32.94
CA PHE A 621 1.21 5.72 32.35
C PHE A 621 1.12 6.05 30.84
N SER A 622 -0.06 6.12 30.23
CA SER A 622 -0.24 6.12 28.76
C SER A 622 0.16 7.35 27.94
N SER A 623 0.53 8.53 28.50
CA SER A 623 0.70 9.77 27.73
C SER A 623 2.03 10.54 27.95
N TYR A 624 2.48 11.19 26.86
CA TYR A 624 3.78 11.84 26.66
C TYR A 624 3.85 13.34 27.05
N GLY A 625 2.94 13.83 27.90
CA GLY A 625 2.82 15.26 28.19
C GLY A 625 2.97 15.64 29.67
N SER A 626 4.01 16.43 30.00
CA SER A 626 4.32 17.07 31.30
C SER A 626 4.68 16.13 32.47
N GLN A 627 5.42 16.61 33.47
CA GLN A 627 5.83 15.81 34.64
C GLN A 627 4.61 15.38 35.49
N ARG A 628 4.27 14.09 35.46
CA ARG A 628 3.14 13.52 36.24
C ARG A 628 3.61 12.85 37.52
N VAL A 629 2.86 12.99 38.61
CA VAL A 629 3.22 12.46 39.94
C VAL A 629 2.16 11.50 40.47
N PHE A 630 2.51 10.21 40.58
CA PHE A 630 1.64 9.19 41.16
C PHE A 630 1.99 8.96 42.63
N LEU A 631 1.00 8.97 43.53
CA LEU A 631 1.22 8.78 44.97
C LEU A 631 0.51 7.54 45.48
N GLY A 632 1.31 6.54 45.86
CA GLY A 632 0.84 5.27 46.41
C GLY A 632 1.08 5.16 47.92
N ASN A 633 0.03 4.79 48.66
CA ASN A 633 0.12 4.39 50.06
C ASN A 633 0.40 2.89 50.26
N HIS A 634 0.38 2.12 49.17
CA HIS A 634 0.56 0.68 49.05
C HIS A 634 1.17 0.37 47.66
N VAL A 635 1.68 -0.85 47.45
CA VAL A 635 2.21 -1.32 46.15
C VAL A 635 1.24 -2.37 45.59
N PRO A 636 0.37 -2.02 44.62
CA PRO A 636 -0.56 -2.96 44.01
C PRO A 636 0.17 -3.97 43.10
N GLU A 637 -0.53 -5.03 42.71
CA GLU A 637 -0.13 -5.87 41.59
C GLU A 637 -0.25 -5.08 40.29
N PHE A 638 0.78 -5.12 39.46
CA PHE A 638 0.80 -4.47 38.15
C PHE A 638 0.60 -5.50 37.04
N THR A 639 -0.18 -5.13 36.03
CA THR A 639 -0.45 -5.97 34.86
C THR A 639 -0.30 -5.18 33.56
N GLY A 640 -0.02 -5.89 32.46
CA GLY A 640 0.24 -5.28 31.15
C GLY A 640 1.66 -4.75 30.99
N THR A 641 1.96 -4.17 29.83
CA THR A 641 3.27 -3.58 29.51
C THR A 641 3.11 -2.24 28.80
N ILE A 642 4.07 -1.33 29.00
CA ILE A 642 4.14 -0.05 28.28
C ILE A 642 5.58 0.21 27.81
N ASP A 643 5.69 0.75 26.59
CA ASP A 643 6.95 1.19 26.02
C ASP A 643 7.15 2.69 26.26
N ILE A 644 8.18 3.04 27.03
CA ILE A 644 8.43 4.41 27.44
C ILE A 644 9.46 5.03 26.49
N ASN A 645 9.01 5.55 25.37
CA ASN A 645 9.89 6.21 24.39
C ASN A 645 10.50 7.54 24.88
N GLU A 646 9.94 8.18 25.92
CA GLU A 646 10.45 9.42 26.52
C GLU A 646 10.40 9.36 28.06
N VAL A 647 11.53 9.06 28.70
CA VAL A 647 11.54 8.69 30.12
C VAL A 647 11.56 9.89 31.08
N GLU A 648 11.74 11.11 30.59
CA GLU A 648 11.95 12.29 31.45
C GLU A 648 10.67 12.88 32.09
N LYS A 649 9.49 12.31 31.82
CA LYS A 649 8.20 12.99 32.05
C LYS A 649 7.29 12.38 33.13
N PHE A 650 7.74 11.44 33.96
CA PHE A 650 6.90 10.93 35.08
C PHE A 650 7.68 10.64 36.37
N GLN A 651 6.98 10.68 37.51
CA GLN A 651 7.50 10.35 38.84
C GLN A 651 6.48 9.52 39.63
N ILE A 652 6.94 8.43 40.24
CA ILE A 652 6.16 7.61 41.17
C ILE A 652 6.67 7.89 42.58
N ARG A 653 5.82 8.42 43.46
CA ARG A 653 6.12 8.65 44.87
C ARG A 653 5.39 7.63 45.72
N VAL A 654 6.10 6.92 46.57
CA VAL A 654 5.51 5.96 47.51
C VAL A 654 5.88 6.29 48.95
N LYS A 655 5.08 5.86 49.92
CA LYS A 655 5.42 6.04 51.35
C LYS A 655 6.80 5.44 51.65
N ARG A 656 7.57 6.07 52.54
CA ARG A 656 8.86 5.55 53.05
C ARG A 656 8.73 4.06 53.44
N GLY A 657 9.63 3.22 52.92
CA GLY A 657 9.63 1.76 53.11
C GLY A 657 9.02 0.94 51.95
N LEU A 658 8.33 1.59 50.99
CA LEU A 658 7.74 0.89 49.84
C LEU A 658 8.55 1.00 48.54
N LYS A 659 9.60 1.82 48.51
CA LYS A 659 10.39 2.10 47.29
C LYS A 659 10.91 0.83 46.60
N GLN A 660 11.54 -0.09 47.34
CA GLN A 660 12.07 -1.33 46.75
C GLN A 660 10.94 -2.23 46.24
N LYS A 661 9.85 -2.36 47.00
CA LYS A 661 8.69 -3.16 46.60
C LYS A 661 8.06 -2.65 45.31
N MET A 662 7.93 -1.33 45.18
CA MET A 662 7.41 -0.69 43.96
C MET A 662 8.34 -0.93 42.76
N TYR A 663 9.66 -0.88 42.95
CA TYR A 663 10.62 -1.20 41.89
C TYR A 663 10.47 -2.65 41.40
N GLU A 664 10.46 -3.62 42.31
CA GLU A 664 10.32 -5.03 41.93
C GLU A 664 8.98 -5.30 41.22
N ALA A 665 7.91 -4.65 41.67
CA ALA A 665 6.59 -4.80 41.07
C ALA A 665 6.48 -4.22 39.64
N LEU A 666 7.35 -3.27 39.26
CA LEU A 666 7.29 -2.59 37.95
C LEU A 666 8.40 -3.03 36.97
N LYS A 667 9.50 -3.61 37.45
CA LYS A 667 10.71 -3.93 36.67
C LYS A 667 10.45 -4.82 35.44
N GLY A 668 9.40 -5.64 35.45
CA GLY A 668 9.01 -6.52 34.33
C GLY A 668 7.93 -5.96 33.40
N HIS A 669 7.39 -4.78 33.70
CA HIS A 669 6.25 -4.21 32.98
C HIS A 669 6.59 -2.97 32.14
N LEU A 670 7.71 -2.30 32.44
CA LEU A 670 8.15 -1.08 31.76
C LEU A 670 9.32 -1.40 30.83
N ILE A 671 9.16 -1.14 29.53
CA ILE A 671 10.25 -1.20 28.55
C ILE A 671 10.85 0.21 28.46
N MET A 672 12.16 0.34 28.70
CA MET A 672 12.85 1.63 28.82
C MET A 672 14.09 1.68 27.90
N PRO A 673 14.36 2.80 27.21
CA PRO A 673 15.58 3.06 26.44
C PRO A 673 16.85 2.80 27.25
N GLU A 674 17.93 2.39 26.58
CA GLU A 674 19.20 2.00 27.22
C GLU A 674 19.75 3.06 28.19
N GLU A 675 19.62 4.32 27.81
CA GLU A 675 20.11 5.49 28.55
C GLU A 675 19.29 5.79 29.81
N SER A 676 18.10 5.20 29.94
CA SER A 676 17.13 5.45 31.00
C SER A 676 16.73 4.19 31.80
N ARG A 677 17.46 3.08 31.65
CA ARG A 677 17.15 1.76 32.25
C ARG A 677 17.01 1.72 33.78
N ASP A 678 17.47 2.74 34.51
CA ASP A 678 17.33 2.74 35.97
C ASP A 678 15.97 3.29 36.43
N LEU A 679 14.97 2.40 36.46
CA LEU A 679 13.64 2.67 37.01
C LEU A 679 13.67 3.30 38.42
N ARG A 680 14.73 3.07 39.21
CA ARG A 680 14.84 3.60 40.58
C ARG A 680 14.93 5.13 40.63
N LYS A 681 15.32 5.78 39.52
CA LYS A 681 15.35 7.24 39.38
C LYS A 681 13.93 7.84 39.39
N TYR A 682 12.94 7.10 38.91
CA TYR A 682 11.56 7.55 38.81
C TYR A 682 10.72 7.24 40.05
N ILE A 683 11.19 6.31 40.90
CA ILE A 683 10.53 5.94 42.15
C ILE A 683 11.17 6.69 43.33
N THR A 684 10.46 7.68 43.87
CA THR A 684 10.89 8.45 45.05
C THR A 684 9.97 8.20 46.25
N THR A 685 10.36 8.73 47.41
CA THR A 685 9.56 8.58 48.64
C THR A 685 8.97 9.91 49.08
N PHE A 686 7.88 9.84 49.85
CA PHE A 686 7.30 10.96 50.56
C PHE A 686 6.97 10.59 52.01
#